data_AF-A0A3M1EG85-F1
#
_entry.id   AF-A0A3M1EG85-F1
#
_cell.length_a   1.000
_cell.length_b   1.000
_cell.length_c   1.000
_cell.angle_alpha   90.00
_cell.angle_beta   90.00
_cell.angle_gamma   90.00
#
_symmetry.space_group_name_H-M   'P 1'
#
loop_
_entity.id
_entity.type
_entity.pdbx_description
1 polymer ?
#
loop_
_entity_poly.entity_id
_entity_poly.type
_entity_poly.pdbx_seq_one_letter_code
_entity_poly.pdbx_strand_id
1 'polypeptide(L)'
;MRAALGLENGESLPVSTLRGRLADNRAWLADPSKPCIVVGTVDMTGSRLLFSGYGVSRGMRPVHAAMLGVDSLFVLDESHLVPAFDRLLTQIARADARLWPEREIVRPLRLLPLSATGERRECAFTLTEEDEAEGGVVARRLNAAKRLEIRTIETGGGKEGLVEPLAESAWFLAFDEDDQPRMTGRMPERAARILIYADRREIAQKVADALNKRAKAAKRGEPARARVELFTGTRRVLERETARRELADLGFLAGQRESEDLRRTPAFLVATSAAEVGVDLDADHLACDLVPLERMIQRFGRLNRLGDLAESRVVVLLDEQELRNEKDEDRRSRLQAVVQALGMLNGDASPAALIRLKKEHAELVGRAVTPPPLYPPLEPADVEAWAMTSLKEHTGRPDIQPWLRGWVDEEPQATLVWREHLPWREGMSSPQKSEVESFFHVAHPHLLEILEAPARLVADVLIKRARHWRKELEKEAAKEGKQTDPAQKPTLIALTPAGDYIHSWKLAELADEKATTLMQQIAGRLLVAARELSGLDDNGVLAKDAKTSPSTLDAGWDAEYPELVCNTIGYRVRRVSVEEKPEEGWRRAYEMVMTRDENGDPKEVLAIEVWRTGDRQQEGDPAIAARDYLLEDHLNDVAEEAATVAARLHLPENWRNILRLAGFWHDVGKNRTQWQLAASAPLNNRQRLARRLDNDVAYAKTRGPFRPALLGGYRHEFGSLVDAEKDEQMAALPEDERDLILHLVAAHHGHARPLIRAMDPLHPPSRANACAQKAALRFARLQKRFGPWGLAWLEALLRAADRKASAAITADDVESTRLEPQEASHG
;
A
#
# COMPACT_ATOMS: atom_id res chain seq x y z
N MET A 1 -13.45 -26.86 7.51
CA MET A 1 -12.96 -25.61 6.90
C MET A 1 -11.47 -25.67 6.55
N ARG A 2 -10.52 -25.89 7.49
CA ARG A 2 -9.07 -25.99 7.18
C ARG A 2 -8.74 -27.00 6.06
N ALA A 3 -9.24 -28.23 6.16
CA ALA A 3 -9.06 -29.24 5.12
C ALA A 3 -9.67 -28.84 3.76
N ALA A 4 -10.79 -28.09 3.77
CA ALA A 4 -11.41 -27.58 2.53
C ALA A 4 -10.60 -26.43 1.89
N LEU A 5 -9.74 -25.77 2.68
CA LEU A 5 -8.78 -24.76 2.21
C LEU A 5 -7.41 -25.36 1.89
N GLY A 6 -7.24 -26.69 1.95
CA GLY A 6 -5.97 -27.36 1.67
C GLY A 6 -4.85 -27.01 2.66
N LEU A 7 -5.19 -26.56 3.88
CA LEU A 7 -4.21 -26.20 4.91
C LEU A 7 -3.80 -27.44 5.72
N GLU A 8 -2.50 -27.70 5.83
CA GLU A 8 -1.94 -28.78 6.64
C GLU A 8 -2.03 -28.49 8.16
N ASN A 9 -1.75 -29.49 9.00
CA ASN A 9 -1.77 -29.33 10.46
C ASN A 9 -0.68 -28.35 10.89
N GLY A 10 -1.08 -27.25 11.55
CA GLY A 10 -0.17 -26.18 11.99
C GLY A 10 -0.02 -25.04 10.98
N GLU A 11 -0.44 -25.21 9.73
CA GLU A 11 -0.41 -24.10 8.75
C GLU A 11 -1.52 -23.08 9.02
N SER A 12 -1.19 -21.80 8.87
CA SER A 12 -2.12 -20.67 8.92
C SER A 12 -2.45 -20.19 7.51
N LEU A 13 -3.69 -19.77 7.27
CA LEU A 13 -4.08 -19.11 6.03
C LEU A 13 -3.24 -17.83 5.85
N PRO A 14 -2.45 -17.68 4.77
CA PRO A 14 -1.68 -16.47 4.55
C PRO A 14 -2.60 -15.26 4.43
N VAL A 15 -2.33 -14.24 5.26
CA VAL A 15 -2.99 -12.94 5.17
C VAL A 15 -1.94 -11.89 4.82
N SER A 16 -2.12 -11.26 3.68
CA SER A 16 -1.26 -10.21 3.16
C SER A 16 -2.04 -8.92 2.98
N THR A 17 -1.33 -7.80 2.92
CA THR A 17 -1.94 -6.48 2.83
C THR A 17 -1.33 -5.65 1.73
N LEU A 18 -2.16 -5.14 0.83
CA LEU A 18 -1.79 -4.22 -0.24
C LEU A 18 -2.38 -2.85 0.04
N ARG A 19 -2.17 -2.34 1.26
CA ARG A 19 -2.71 -1.06 1.71
C ARG A 19 -1.64 -0.27 2.40
N GLY A 20 -1.78 1.05 2.37
CA GLY A 20 -0.92 2.04 3.04
C GLY A 20 -0.66 1.88 4.54
N ARG A 21 -1.16 0.83 5.24
CA ARG A 21 -1.03 0.62 6.69
C ARG A 21 -0.20 -0.61 7.14
N LEU A 22 -0.16 -1.69 6.37
CA LEU A 22 0.69 -2.86 6.66
C LEU A 22 1.57 -3.18 5.43
N ALA A 23 2.89 -3.26 5.62
CA ALA A 23 3.81 -3.59 4.54
C ALA A 23 3.39 -4.93 3.95
N ASP A 24 3.39 -5.02 2.62
CA ASP A 24 3.07 -6.27 1.95
C ASP A 24 4.10 -7.30 2.38
N ASN A 25 3.72 -8.23 3.26
CA ASN A 25 4.56 -9.33 3.71
C ASN A 25 4.85 -10.34 2.58
N ARG A 26 4.19 -10.16 1.42
CA ARG A 26 4.32 -10.93 0.19
C ARG A 26 4.09 -12.43 0.35
N ALA A 27 3.51 -12.85 1.47
CA ALA A 27 3.17 -14.25 1.73
C ALA A 27 2.21 -14.80 0.67
N TRP A 28 1.33 -13.95 0.13
CA TRP A 28 0.43 -14.26 -0.98
C TRP A 28 1.13 -14.55 -2.33
N LEU A 29 2.43 -14.24 -2.47
CA LEU A 29 3.22 -14.53 -3.67
C LEU A 29 4.07 -15.81 -3.53
N ALA A 30 4.14 -16.38 -2.33
CA ALA A 30 5.09 -17.45 -2.02
C ALA A 30 4.69 -18.80 -2.65
N ASP A 31 3.41 -19.16 -2.58
CA ASP A 31 2.88 -20.38 -3.18
C ASP A 31 1.56 -20.09 -3.92
N PRO A 32 1.57 -20.04 -5.26
CA PRO A 32 0.39 -19.74 -6.06
C PRO A 32 -0.64 -20.88 -6.08
N SER A 33 -0.33 -22.05 -5.51
CA SER A 33 -1.25 -23.18 -5.40
C SER A 33 -2.07 -23.18 -4.11
N LYS A 34 -1.80 -22.26 -3.17
CA LYS A 34 -2.51 -22.17 -1.88
C LYS A 34 -3.45 -20.97 -1.83
N PRO A 35 -4.60 -21.08 -1.14
CA PRO A 35 -5.47 -19.93 -0.93
C PRO A 35 -4.82 -18.91 0.01
N CYS A 36 -5.10 -17.63 -0.21
CA CYS A 36 -4.65 -16.54 0.66
C CYS A 36 -5.71 -15.44 0.73
N ILE A 37 -5.60 -14.57 1.74
CA ILE A 37 -6.42 -13.35 1.85
C ILE A 37 -5.50 -12.16 1.62
N VAL A 38 -5.89 -11.31 0.68
CA VAL A 38 -5.16 -10.09 0.35
C VAL A 38 -6.06 -8.88 0.62
N VAL A 39 -5.69 -8.04 1.58
CA VAL A 39 -6.47 -6.84 1.95
C VAL A 39 -5.77 -5.58 1.44
N GLY A 40 -6.33 -4.91 0.44
CA GLY A 40 -5.70 -3.75 -0.20
C GLY A 40 -6.60 -2.53 -0.36
N THR A 41 -5.99 -1.39 -0.69
CA THR A 41 -6.72 -0.20 -1.17
C THR A 41 -7.02 -0.32 -2.66
N VAL A 42 -7.93 0.51 -3.16
CA VAL A 42 -8.27 0.58 -4.60
C VAL A 42 -7.03 0.87 -5.44
N ASP A 43 -6.24 1.89 -5.10
CA ASP A 43 -5.06 2.28 -5.87
C ASP A 43 -3.99 1.18 -5.91
N MET A 44 -3.67 0.59 -4.76
CA MET A 44 -2.63 -0.43 -4.66
C MET A 44 -3.05 -1.72 -5.37
N THR A 45 -4.29 -2.16 -5.15
CA THR A 45 -4.78 -3.42 -5.74
C THR A 45 -5.07 -3.23 -7.23
N GLY A 46 -5.74 -2.14 -7.60
CA GLY A 46 -6.08 -1.80 -8.98
C GLY A 46 -4.86 -1.55 -9.85
N SER A 47 -3.87 -0.78 -9.37
CA SER A 47 -2.64 -0.56 -10.13
C SER A 47 -1.86 -1.84 -10.39
N ARG A 48 -1.84 -2.77 -9.43
CA ARG A 48 -1.20 -4.09 -9.56
C ARG A 48 -1.96 -4.99 -10.51
N LEU A 49 -3.29 -5.03 -10.42
CA LEU A 49 -4.16 -5.76 -11.34
C LEU A 49 -3.98 -5.29 -12.79
N LEU A 50 -3.81 -3.98 -13.00
CA LEU A 50 -3.61 -3.35 -14.30
C LEU A 50 -2.14 -3.22 -14.71
N PHE A 51 -1.24 -4.09 -14.23
CA PHE A 51 0.18 -4.16 -14.64
C PHE A 51 1.00 -2.85 -14.45
N SER A 52 0.49 -1.86 -13.73
CA SER A 52 1.20 -0.61 -13.41
C SER A 52 2.04 -0.77 -12.14
N GLY A 53 1.49 -1.48 -11.14
CA GLY A 53 2.15 -1.91 -9.90
C GLY A 53 2.79 -0.79 -9.10
N TYR A 54 1.99 0.03 -8.42
CA TYR A 54 2.51 1.00 -7.45
C TYR A 54 3.30 0.29 -6.35
N GLY A 55 4.51 0.79 -6.05
CA GLY A 55 5.43 0.14 -5.11
C GLY A 55 6.04 -1.16 -5.60
N VAL A 56 5.95 -1.50 -6.90
CA VAL A 56 6.39 -2.79 -7.45
C VAL A 56 7.32 -2.57 -8.65
N SER A 57 8.45 -3.29 -8.67
CA SER A 57 9.40 -3.26 -9.78
C SER A 57 8.75 -3.73 -11.08
N ARG A 58 9.19 -3.20 -12.24
CA ARG A 58 8.65 -3.61 -13.56
C ARG A 58 8.66 -5.12 -13.77
N GLY A 59 9.69 -5.79 -13.25
CA GLY A 59 9.82 -7.24 -13.32
C GLY A 59 8.75 -7.99 -12.53
N MET A 60 8.24 -7.43 -11.42
CA MET A 60 7.22 -8.05 -10.56
C MET A 60 5.77 -7.69 -10.92
N ARG A 61 5.54 -6.59 -11.65
CA ARG A 61 4.21 -6.19 -12.13
C ARG A 61 3.38 -7.32 -12.75
N PRO A 62 3.90 -8.16 -13.67
CA PRO A 62 3.11 -9.26 -14.23
C PRO A 62 2.72 -10.31 -13.18
N VAL A 63 3.59 -10.62 -12.23
CA VAL A 63 3.27 -11.58 -11.16
C VAL A 63 2.14 -11.05 -10.28
N HIS A 64 2.19 -9.78 -9.88
CA HIS A 64 1.13 -9.20 -9.08
C HIS A 64 -0.20 -9.14 -9.85
N ALA A 65 -0.15 -8.77 -11.13
CA ALA A 65 -1.34 -8.74 -11.97
C ALA A 65 -1.96 -10.14 -12.11
N ALA A 66 -1.13 -11.17 -12.28
CA ALA A 66 -1.58 -12.55 -12.37
C ALA A 66 -2.23 -13.05 -11.09
N MET A 67 -1.53 -12.89 -9.97
CA MET A 67 -1.97 -13.39 -8.66
C MET A 67 -3.24 -12.68 -8.17
N LEU A 68 -3.50 -11.45 -8.62
CA LEU A 68 -4.76 -10.76 -8.39
C LEU A 68 -5.80 -11.09 -9.46
N GLY A 69 -5.43 -11.26 -10.73
CA GLY A 69 -6.39 -11.37 -11.83
C GLY A 69 -6.96 -12.76 -12.06
N VAL A 70 -6.23 -13.83 -11.70
CA VAL A 70 -6.58 -15.22 -12.03
C VAL A 70 -7.09 -15.97 -10.80
N ASP A 71 -8.22 -16.65 -10.94
CA ASP A 71 -8.96 -17.43 -9.93
C ASP A 71 -9.12 -16.74 -8.57
N SER A 72 -9.26 -15.42 -8.57
CA SER A 72 -9.43 -14.62 -7.36
C SER A 72 -10.90 -14.24 -7.11
N LEU A 73 -11.22 -13.95 -5.86
CA LEU A 73 -12.48 -13.32 -5.47
C LEU A 73 -12.19 -11.92 -4.93
N PHE A 74 -12.59 -10.90 -5.67
CA PHE A 74 -12.59 -9.52 -5.20
C PHE A 74 -13.82 -9.26 -4.35
N VAL A 75 -13.61 -9.00 -3.07
CA VAL A 75 -14.64 -8.43 -2.18
C VAL A 75 -14.43 -6.93 -2.14
N LEU A 76 -15.25 -6.18 -2.87
CA LEU A 76 -15.15 -4.72 -2.96
C LEU A 76 -16.07 -4.10 -1.91
N ASP A 77 -15.51 -3.80 -0.74
CA ASP A 77 -16.23 -3.14 0.34
C ASP A 77 -16.50 -1.67 0.03
N GLU A 78 -17.66 -1.19 0.47
CA GLU A 78 -18.20 0.15 0.19
C GLU A 78 -18.08 0.58 -1.28
N SER A 79 -18.47 -0.30 -2.20
CA SER A 79 -18.27 -0.14 -3.65
C SER A 79 -18.84 1.16 -4.24
N HIS A 80 -19.86 1.73 -3.59
CA HIS A 80 -20.47 3.00 -3.98
C HIS A 80 -19.51 4.20 -3.90
N LEU A 81 -18.44 4.13 -3.09
CA LEU A 81 -17.42 5.17 -2.99
C LEU A 81 -16.41 5.13 -4.13
N VAL A 82 -16.36 4.02 -4.87
CA VAL A 82 -15.39 3.78 -5.93
C VAL A 82 -16.07 3.20 -7.18
N PRO A 83 -17.08 3.91 -7.73
CA PRO A 83 -17.91 3.39 -8.81
C PRO A 83 -17.12 3.09 -10.10
N ALA A 84 -16.07 3.86 -10.39
CA ALA A 84 -15.18 3.59 -11.53
C ALA A 84 -14.48 2.23 -11.38
N PHE A 85 -13.93 1.94 -10.19
CA PHE A 85 -13.26 0.67 -9.92
C PHE A 85 -14.23 -0.51 -9.90
N ASP A 86 -15.43 -0.36 -9.33
CA ASP A 86 -16.49 -1.36 -9.39
C ASP A 86 -16.85 -1.72 -10.85
N ARG A 87 -16.96 -0.71 -11.72
CA ARG A 87 -17.24 -0.90 -13.15
C ARG A 87 -16.09 -1.56 -13.88
N LEU A 88 -14.84 -1.17 -13.61
CA LEU A 88 -13.64 -1.84 -14.11
C LEU A 88 -13.64 -3.33 -13.73
N LEU A 89 -13.76 -3.65 -12.44
CA LEU A 89 -13.76 -5.03 -11.97
C LEU A 89 -14.93 -5.82 -12.55
N THR A 90 -16.10 -5.20 -12.70
CA THR A 90 -17.25 -5.82 -13.35
C THR A 90 -16.95 -6.18 -14.81
N GLN A 91 -16.28 -5.29 -15.57
CA GLN A 91 -15.89 -5.57 -16.95
C GLN A 91 -14.86 -6.70 -17.05
N ILE A 92 -13.89 -6.75 -16.14
CA ILE A 92 -12.90 -7.85 -16.08
C ILE A 92 -13.58 -9.18 -15.69
N ALA A 93 -14.46 -9.16 -14.69
CA ALA A 93 -15.12 -10.35 -14.13
C ALA A 93 -16.18 -10.96 -15.05
N ARG A 94 -16.79 -10.16 -15.94
CA ARG A 94 -17.80 -10.62 -16.92
C ARG A 94 -17.29 -11.68 -17.88
N ALA A 95 -16.00 -11.97 -17.85
CA ALA A 95 -15.37 -12.94 -18.70
C ALA A 95 -15.71 -12.60 -20.16
N ASP A 96 -15.14 -11.49 -20.66
CA ASP A 96 -15.12 -11.18 -22.09
C ASP A 96 -14.09 -12.09 -22.78
N ALA A 97 -14.45 -12.70 -23.92
CA ALA A 97 -13.57 -13.63 -24.64
C ALA A 97 -12.28 -12.96 -25.12
N ARG A 98 -12.30 -11.64 -25.30
CA ARG A 98 -11.13 -10.83 -25.68
C ARG A 98 -10.12 -10.68 -24.54
N LEU A 99 -10.58 -10.66 -23.30
CA LEU A 99 -9.73 -10.56 -22.10
C LEU A 99 -9.33 -11.93 -21.55
N TRP A 100 -10.21 -12.93 -21.73
CA TRP A 100 -10.07 -14.28 -21.20
C TRP A 100 -10.33 -15.32 -22.30
N PRO A 101 -9.39 -15.55 -23.23
CA PRO A 101 -9.62 -16.49 -24.33
C PRO A 101 -9.54 -17.96 -23.89
N GLU A 102 -8.63 -18.30 -22.98
CA GLU A 102 -8.31 -19.68 -22.54
C GLU A 102 -8.89 -20.03 -21.16
N ARG A 103 -10.21 -20.01 -21.01
CA ARG A 103 -10.88 -20.11 -19.70
C ARG A 103 -10.89 -21.49 -19.04
N GLU A 104 -10.68 -22.52 -19.82
CA GLU A 104 -10.62 -23.88 -19.30
C GLU A 104 -9.46 -24.05 -18.32
N ILE A 105 -8.35 -23.34 -18.60
CA ILE A 105 -7.14 -23.34 -17.77
C ILE A 105 -7.05 -22.07 -16.92
N VAL A 106 -7.36 -20.90 -17.49
CA VAL A 106 -7.21 -19.59 -16.82
C VAL A 106 -8.58 -19.08 -16.37
N ARG A 107 -8.88 -19.23 -15.09
CA ARG A 107 -10.14 -18.76 -14.51
C ARG A 107 -10.11 -17.24 -14.29
N PRO A 108 -11.08 -16.47 -14.81
CA PRO A 108 -11.19 -15.04 -14.52
C PRO A 108 -11.44 -14.78 -13.03
N LEU A 109 -11.06 -13.58 -12.56
CA LEU A 109 -11.50 -13.09 -11.26
C LEU A 109 -13.02 -13.02 -11.16
N ARG A 110 -13.52 -13.17 -9.94
CA ARG A 110 -14.93 -12.94 -9.56
C ARG A 110 -15.04 -11.69 -8.71
N LEU A 111 -16.18 -11.02 -8.77
CA LEU A 111 -16.46 -9.79 -8.02
C LEU A 111 -17.67 -9.97 -7.11
N LEU A 112 -17.51 -9.60 -5.85
CA LEU A 112 -18.55 -9.45 -4.84
C LEU A 112 -18.52 -7.99 -4.33
N PRO A 113 -19.33 -7.08 -4.89
CA PRO A 113 -19.43 -5.71 -4.40
C PRO A 113 -20.33 -5.67 -3.16
N LEU A 114 -19.85 -5.01 -2.10
CA LEU A 114 -20.59 -4.78 -0.86
C LEU A 114 -20.85 -3.29 -0.72
N SER A 115 -22.08 -2.92 -0.36
CA SER A 115 -22.42 -1.52 -0.11
C SER A 115 -23.73 -1.40 0.67
N ALA A 116 -23.77 -0.54 1.68
CA ALA A 116 -25.01 -0.18 2.37
C ALA A 116 -25.93 0.71 1.50
N THR A 117 -25.36 1.41 0.51
CA THR A 117 -26.05 2.41 -0.33
C THR A 117 -25.99 2.10 -1.82
N GLY A 118 -25.56 0.90 -2.23
CA GLY A 118 -25.31 0.52 -3.63
C GLY A 118 -26.57 0.31 -4.48
N GLU A 119 -26.45 0.43 -5.81
CA GLU A 119 -27.54 0.14 -6.75
C GLU A 119 -27.97 -1.33 -6.69
N ARG A 120 -29.27 -1.59 -6.88
CA ARG A 120 -29.81 -2.95 -6.91
C ARG A 120 -29.35 -3.67 -8.17
N ARG A 121 -28.69 -4.82 -8.03
CA ARG A 121 -28.29 -5.71 -9.12
C ARG A 121 -29.21 -6.94 -9.17
N GLU A 122 -29.40 -7.52 -10.35
CA GLU A 122 -30.32 -8.67 -10.57
C GLU A 122 -29.96 -9.91 -9.73
N CYS A 123 -28.67 -10.18 -9.51
CA CYS A 123 -28.17 -11.31 -8.71
C CYS A 123 -27.46 -10.83 -7.43
N ALA A 124 -28.13 -9.99 -6.62
CA ALA A 124 -27.58 -9.52 -5.36
C ALA A 124 -27.86 -10.50 -4.21
N PHE A 125 -26.84 -10.80 -3.40
CA PHE A 125 -27.06 -11.39 -2.08
C PHE A 125 -27.66 -10.34 -1.16
N THR A 126 -28.84 -10.60 -0.61
CA THR A 126 -29.63 -9.65 0.20
C THR A 126 -30.14 -10.34 1.45
N LEU A 127 -30.49 -9.54 2.46
CA LEU A 127 -31.15 -10.06 3.66
C LEU A 127 -32.44 -10.80 3.29
N THR A 128 -32.67 -11.90 3.97
CA THR A 128 -33.86 -12.74 3.86
C THR A 128 -34.88 -12.39 4.94
N GLU A 129 -36.12 -12.86 4.81
CA GLU A 129 -37.14 -12.70 5.86
C GLU A 129 -36.71 -13.31 7.20
N GLU A 130 -35.86 -14.35 7.18
CA GLU A 130 -35.30 -14.97 8.38
C GLU A 130 -34.27 -14.05 9.08
N ASP A 131 -33.48 -13.30 8.31
CA ASP A 131 -32.53 -12.31 8.86
C ASP A 131 -33.25 -11.14 9.53
N GLU A 132 -34.46 -10.81 9.06
CA GLU A 132 -35.28 -9.72 9.58
C GLU A 132 -36.16 -10.13 10.78
N ALA A 133 -36.14 -11.41 11.16
CA ALA A 133 -36.97 -11.93 12.25
C ALA A 133 -36.64 -11.29 13.61
N GLU A 134 -37.68 -10.97 14.37
CA GLU A 134 -37.57 -10.36 15.70
C GLU A 134 -36.73 -11.22 16.66
N GLY A 135 -35.90 -10.55 17.47
CA GLY A 135 -34.99 -11.19 18.43
C GLY A 135 -33.61 -11.56 17.87
N GLY A 136 -33.41 -11.49 16.54
CA GLY A 136 -32.11 -11.68 15.90
C GLY A 136 -31.18 -10.47 16.00
N VAL A 137 -29.86 -10.71 15.89
CA VAL A 137 -28.83 -9.64 15.90
C VAL A 137 -29.02 -8.67 14.73
N VAL A 138 -29.43 -9.17 13.56
CA VAL A 138 -29.67 -8.35 12.36
C VAL A 138 -30.88 -7.43 12.57
N ALA A 139 -32.03 -7.97 12.99
CA ALA A 139 -33.22 -7.18 13.30
C ALA A 139 -32.96 -6.09 14.35
N ARG A 140 -32.18 -6.39 15.40
CA ARG A 140 -31.78 -5.40 16.41
C ARG A 140 -30.98 -4.23 15.82
N ARG A 141 -30.04 -4.53 14.92
CA ARG A 141 -29.21 -3.49 14.26
C ARG A 141 -30.00 -2.70 13.22
N LEU A 142 -30.86 -3.37 12.44
CA LEU A 142 -31.71 -2.73 11.44
C LEU A 142 -32.68 -1.73 12.05
N ASN A 143 -33.26 -2.08 13.21
CA ASN A 143 -34.25 -1.28 13.92
C ASN A 143 -33.64 -0.43 15.05
N ALA A 144 -32.31 -0.29 15.09
CA ALA A 144 -31.64 0.52 16.10
C ALA A 144 -32.11 1.99 16.01
N ALA A 145 -32.81 2.45 17.05
CA ALA A 145 -33.51 3.73 17.08
C ALA A 145 -32.54 4.92 16.99
N LYS A 146 -32.79 5.80 16.01
CA LYS A 146 -32.00 7.00 15.73
C LYS A 146 -32.93 8.16 15.43
N ARG A 147 -33.09 9.06 16.40
CA ARG A 147 -33.97 10.23 16.30
C ARG A 147 -33.25 11.38 15.60
N LEU A 148 -33.74 11.76 14.43
CA LEU A 148 -33.21 12.82 13.58
C LEU A 148 -33.89 14.16 13.87
N GLU A 149 -33.08 15.18 14.10
CA GLU A 149 -33.46 16.59 14.20
C GLU A 149 -32.64 17.41 13.20
N ILE A 150 -33.32 18.19 12.37
CA ILE A 150 -32.69 19.17 11.47
C ILE A 150 -32.85 20.55 12.11
N ARG A 151 -31.75 21.14 12.58
CA ARG A 151 -31.74 22.47 13.22
C ARG A 151 -31.23 23.51 12.22
N THR A 152 -32.11 24.43 11.83
CA THR A 152 -31.74 25.57 11.00
C THR A 152 -30.95 26.60 11.82
N ILE A 153 -29.86 27.10 11.26
CA ILE A 153 -29.03 28.15 11.84
C ILE A 153 -28.85 29.31 10.84
N GLU A 154 -28.67 30.51 11.37
CA GLU A 154 -28.36 31.71 10.59
C GLU A 154 -27.00 32.26 11.03
N THR A 155 -25.96 32.09 10.21
CA THR A 155 -24.58 32.40 10.62
C THR A 155 -24.03 33.72 10.09
N GLY A 156 -24.85 34.56 9.48
CA GLY A 156 -24.40 35.82 8.89
C GLY A 156 -23.42 35.65 7.72
N GLY A 157 -23.31 34.44 7.15
CA GLY A 157 -22.48 34.13 5.97
C GLY A 157 -20.97 34.00 6.24
N GLY A 158 -20.54 33.92 7.50
CA GLY A 158 -19.13 33.70 7.84
C GLY A 158 -18.70 32.25 7.59
N LYS A 159 -17.49 32.05 7.03
CA LYS A 159 -16.93 30.70 6.78
C LYS A 159 -16.79 29.82 8.04
N GLU A 160 -16.94 30.40 9.24
CA GLU A 160 -16.80 29.75 10.55
C GLU A 160 -18.13 29.65 11.31
N GLY A 161 -19.25 29.99 10.65
CA GLY A 161 -20.57 30.04 11.25
C GLY A 161 -21.03 28.76 11.94
N LEU A 162 -20.56 27.60 11.46
CA LEU A 162 -20.89 26.28 11.98
C LEU A 162 -20.15 25.91 13.27
N VAL A 163 -19.07 26.60 13.63
CA VAL A 163 -18.18 26.19 14.74
C VAL A 163 -18.92 26.18 16.08
N GLU A 164 -19.50 27.31 16.46
CA GLU A 164 -20.16 27.46 17.76
C GLU A 164 -21.45 26.61 17.85
N PRO A 165 -22.33 26.59 16.82
CA PRO A 165 -23.52 25.73 16.83
C PRO A 165 -23.23 24.23 16.90
N LEU A 166 -22.19 23.74 16.20
CA LEU A 166 -21.77 22.33 16.28
C LEU A 166 -21.27 22.00 17.69
N ALA A 167 -20.39 22.85 18.24
CA ALA A 167 -19.87 22.67 19.58
C ALA A 167 -21.00 22.70 20.62
N GLU A 168 -21.94 23.66 20.53
CA GLU A 168 -23.10 23.80 21.43
C GLU A 168 -24.00 22.56 21.38
N SER A 169 -24.37 22.12 20.17
CA SER A 169 -25.22 20.94 19.99
C SER A 169 -24.55 19.68 20.55
N ALA A 170 -23.27 19.48 20.29
CA ALA A 170 -22.51 18.37 20.86
C ALA A 170 -22.45 18.43 22.38
N TRP A 171 -22.18 19.61 22.95
CA TRP A 171 -22.13 19.81 24.39
C TRP A 171 -23.48 19.51 25.05
N PHE A 172 -24.58 19.97 24.46
CA PHE A 172 -25.93 19.68 24.94
C PHE A 172 -26.22 18.17 24.90
N LEU A 173 -25.86 17.48 23.81
CA LEU A 173 -26.02 16.02 23.72
C LEU A 173 -25.23 15.24 24.78
N ALA A 174 -24.11 15.78 25.28
CA ALA A 174 -23.33 15.15 26.34
C ALA A 174 -23.88 15.39 27.75
N PHE A 175 -24.67 16.46 27.95
CA PHE A 175 -24.96 17.03 29.26
C PHE A 175 -26.42 17.49 29.44
N ASP A 176 -27.35 16.96 28.64
CA ASP A 176 -28.75 17.41 28.56
C ASP A 176 -29.36 17.78 29.93
N GLU A 177 -30.03 18.92 30.00
CA GLU A 177 -30.49 19.52 31.25
C GLU A 177 -31.63 18.73 31.92
N ASP A 178 -32.44 18.01 31.12
CA ASP A 178 -33.56 17.19 31.62
C ASP A 178 -33.10 15.91 32.33
N ASP A 179 -31.84 15.50 32.16
CA ASP A 179 -31.24 14.32 32.80
C ASP A 179 -30.15 14.72 33.83
N GLN A 180 -30.24 15.96 34.36
CA GLN A 180 -29.30 16.41 35.38
C GLN A 180 -29.41 15.58 36.68
N PRO A 181 -28.28 15.16 37.28
CA PRO A 181 -28.21 14.57 38.62
C PRO A 181 -28.79 15.44 39.75
N ARG A 182 -29.18 16.69 39.46
CA ARG A 182 -29.65 17.66 40.46
C ARG A 182 -31.10 17.44 40.89
N MET A 183 -31.96 16.79 40.10
CA MET A 183 -33.35 16.49 40.49
C MET A 183 -33.57 15.07 41.02
N THR A 184 -32.73 14.10 40.66
CA THR A 184 -32.91 12.69 41.05
C THR A 184 -31.77 12.10 41.89
N GLY A 185 -30.63 12.80 42.01
CA GLY A 185 -29.45 12.32 42.74
C GLY A 185 -28.76 11.10 42.11
N ARG A 186 -29.21 10.63 40.93
CA ARG A 186 -28.60 9.54 40.18
C ARG A 186 -27.67 10.11 39.12
N MET A 187 -26.41 9.70 39.14
CA MET A 187 -25.55 9.86 37.96
C MET A 187 -26.03 8.89 36.88
N PRO A 188 -25.97 9.26 35.59
CA PRO A 188 -26.24 8.31 34.51
C PRO A 188 -25.31 7.10 34.66
N GLU A 189 -25.83 5.90 34.39
CA GLU A 189 -25.07 4.64 34.49
C GLU A 189 -23.83 4.64 33.60
N ARG A 190 -23.81 5.51 32.58
CA ARG A 190 -22.72 5.66 31.63
C ARG A 190 -22.66 7.06 31.02
N ALA A 191 -21.46 7.64 30.96
CA ALA A 191 -21.21 8.89 30.26
C ALA A 191 -21.24 8.72 28.73
N ALA A 192 -21.77 9.73 28.04
CA ALA A 192 -22.06 9.68 26.60
C ALA A 192 -20.82 9.79 25.70
N ARG A 193 -20.90 9.17 24.52
CA ARG A 193 -19.94 9.24 23.41
C ARG A 193 -20.53 10.01 22.26
N ILE A 194 -20.02 11.23 22.06
CA ILE A 194 -20.58 12.15 21.07
C ILE A 194 -19.66 12.22 19.88
N LEU A 195 -20.19 11.88 18.71
CA LEU A 195 -19.52 12.04 17.44
C LEU A 195 -19.89 13.39 16.83
N ILE A 196 -18.90 14.10 16.29
CA ILE A 196 -19.11 15.37 15.61
C ILE A 196 -18.47 15.29 14.23
N TYR A 197 -19.25 15.49 13.17
CA TYR A 197 -18.70 15.63 11.83
C TYR A 197 -18.75 17.07 11.33
N ALA A 198 -17.64 17.50 10.72
CA ALA A 198 -17.59 18.68 9.89
C ALA A 198 -16.96 18.33 8.54
N ASP A 199 -17.55 18.80 7.44
CA ASP A 199 -17.06 18.55 6.09
C ASP A 199 -15.67 19.19 5.87
N ARG A 200 -15.47 20.39 6.42
CA ARG A 200 -14.20 21.13 6.35
C ARG A 200 -13.30 20.85 7.54
N ARG A 201 -12.02 20.56 7.27
CA ARG A 201 -11.00 20.30 8.30
C ARG A 201 -10.80 21.48 9.24
N GLU A 202 -10.81 22.71 8.72
CA GLU A 202 -10.66 23.92 9.52
C GLU A 202 -11.78 24.07 10.55
N ILE A 203 -13.01 23.68 10.18
CA ILE A 203 -14.17 23.69 11.09
C ILE A 203 -14.03 22.60 12.14
N ALA A 204 -13.65 21.38 11.75
CA ALA A 204 -13.38 20.29 12.70
C ALA A 204 -12.34 20.70 13.76
N GLN A 205 -11.22 21.31 13.35
CA GLN A 205 -10.20 21.80 14.28
C GLN A 205 -10.77 22.85 15.25
N LYS A 206 -11.48 23.85 14.71
CA LYS A 206 -12.03 24.94 15.54
C LYS A 206 -13.12 24.47 16.51
N VAL A 207 -13.93 23.50 16.11
CA VAL A 207 -14.92 22.85 16.99
C VAL A 207 -14.21 22.11 18.12
N ALA A 208 -13.15 21.35 17.81
CA ALA A 208 -12.35 20.68 18.84
C ALA A 208 -11.73 21.68 19.83
N ASP A 209 -11.20 22.82 19.33
CA ASP A 209 -10.67 23.89 20.18
C ASP A 209 -11.76 24.52 21.07
N ALA A 210 -12.95 24.75 20.53
CA ALA A 210 -14.10 25.30 21.27
C ALA A 210 -14.55 24.34 22.40
N LEU A 211 -14.67 23.05 22.11
CA LEU A 211 -15.01 22.02 23.08
C LEU A 211 -13.92 21.88 24.17
N ASN A 212 -12.65 21.92 23.77
CA ASN A 212 -11.53 21.90 24.72
C ASN A 212 -11.53 23.11 25.66
N LYS A 213 -11.86 24.30 25.16
CA LYS A 213 -12.01 25.51 25.99
C LYS A 213 -13.14 25.36 27.00
N ARG A 214 -14.31 24.84 26.58
CA ARG A 214 -15.46 24.59 27.46
C ARG A 214 -15.13 23.53 28.52
N ALA A 215 -14.46 22.45 28.15
CA ALA A 215 -14.00 21.42 29.08
C ALA A 215 -13.05 21.97 30.16
N LYS A 216 -12.15 22.89 29.80
CA LYS A 216 -11.22 23.54 30.74
C LYS A 216 -11.87 24.61 31.62
N ALA A 217 -12.96 25.23 31.18
CA ALA A 217 -13.65 26.30 31.89
C ALA A 217 -14.60 25.81 33.00
N ALA A 218 -14.89 24.50 33.06
CA ALA A 218 -15.77 23.90 34.07
C ALA A 218 -15.17 24.02 35.50
N LYS A 219 -15.98 24.47 36.46
CA LYS A 219 -15.52 24.72 37.84
C LYS A 219 -15.37 23.42 38.64
N ARG A 220 -14.58 23.47 39.72
CA ARG A 220 -14.37 22.36 40.67
C ARG A 220 -15.72 21.94 41.29
N GLY A 221 -16.28 20.81 40.84
CA GLY A 221 -17.59 20.29 41.28
C GLY A 221 -18.66 20.20 40.17
N GLU A 222 -18.38 20.71 38.97
CA GLU A 222 -19.13 20.44 37.73
C GLU A 222 -18.44 19.29 36.96
N PRO A 223 -19.07 18.64 35.96
CA PRO A 223 -18.44 17.56 35.19
C PRO A 223 -17.27 18.08 34.33
N ALA A 224 -16.15 18.35 35.00
CA ALA A 224 -14.98 19.08 34.49
C ALA A 224 -13.97 18.19 33.75
N ARG A 225 -14.42 17.12 33.07
CA ARG A 225 -13.50 16.13 32.50
C ARG A 225 -13.80 15.66 31.09
N ALA A 226 -14.67 16.33 30.31
CA ALA A 226 -14.92 15.86 28.95
C ALA A 226 -13.61 15.75 28.13
N ARG A 227 -13.37 14.57 27.54
CA ARG A 227 -12.21 14.34 26.67
C ARG A 227 -12.58 14.71 25.24
N VAL A 228 -11.70 15.39 24.53
CA VAL A 228 -11.91 15.80 23.13
C VAL A 228 -10.79 15.22 22.29
N GLU A 229 -11.16 14.49 21.24
CA GLU A 229 -10.23 13.91 20.27
C GLU A 229 -10.53 14.42 18.86
N LEU A 230 -9.49 14.70 18.07
CA LEU A 230 -9.62 15.20 16.70
C LEU A 230 -9.10 14.17 15.70
N PHE A 231 -9.99 13.70 14.82
CA PHE A 231 -9.71 12.66 13.85
C PHE A 231 -9.87 13.16 12.41
N THR A 232 -8.75 13.50 11.76
CA THR A 232 -8.73 14.07 10.40
C THR A 232 -7.83 13.26 9.46
N GLY A 233 -8.15 13.28 8.15
CA GLY A 233 -7.30 12.68 7.11
C GLY A 233 -6.01 13.48 6.93
N THR A 234 -4.90 12.84 6.51
CA THR A 234 -3.51 13.36 6.38
C THR A 234 -2.56 13.20 7.57
N ARG A 235 -2.75 12.14 8.36
CA ARG A 235 -1.79 11.71 9.41
C ARG A 235 -0.75 10.72 8.86
N ARG A 236 0.50 10.72 9.35
CA ARG A 236 1.51 9.69 9.09
C ARG A 236 1.04 8.35 9.68
N VAL A 237 1.36 7.24 9.00
CA VAL A 237 0.76 5.93 9.29
C VAL A 237 1.09 5.43 10.69
N LEU A 238 2.31 5.66 11.21
CA LEU A 238 2.68 5.32 12.58
C LEU A 238 1.69 5.92 13.60
N GLU A 239 1.43 7.23 13.53
CA GLU A 239 0.54 7.95 14.45
C GLU A 239 -0.94 7.60 14.25
N ARG A 240 -1.33 7.07 13.09
CA ARG A 240 -2.70 6.53 12.89
C ARG A 240 -2.95 5.30 13.76
N GLU A 241 -1.93 4.47 14.04
CA GLU A 241 -2.12 3.30 14.91
C GLU A 241 -2.33 3.71 16.36
N THR A 242 -1.58 4.72 16.82
CA THR A 242 -1.79 5.35 18.14
C THR A 242 -3.19 5.94 18.24
N ALA A 243 -3.64 6.68 17.22
CA ALA A 243 -4.99 7.23 17.15
C ALA A 243 -6.08 6.17 17.36
N ARG A 244 -5.91 4.98 16.76
CA ARG A 244 -6.87 3.89 16.89
C ARG A 244 -6.94 3.37 18.33
N ARG A 245 -5.81 3.28 19.02
CA ARG A 245 -5.76 2.89 20.44
C ARG A 245 -6.46 3.95 21.31
N GLU A 246 -6.20 5.23 21.04
CA GLU A 246 -6.87 6.33 21.74
C GLU A 246 -8.39 6.31 21.55
N LEU A 247 -8.88 5.99 20.35
CA LEU A 247 -10.31 5.80 20.09
C LEU A 247 -10.91 4.63 20.88
N ALA A 248 -10.15 3.54 21.04
CA ALA A 248 -10.53 2.41 21.89
C ALA A 248 -10.61 2.83 23.37
N ASP A 249 -9.59 3.55 23.85
CA ASP A 249 -9.50 4.06 25.22
C ASP A 249 -10.55 5.13 25.54
N LEU A 250 -11.10 5.78 24.50
CA LEU A 250 -12.23 6.69 24.60
C LEU A 250 -13.58 5.98 24.45
N GLY A 251 -13.60 4.69 24.13
CA GLY A 251 -14.81 3.88 24.05
C GLY A 251 -15.65 4.12 22.80
N PHE A 252 -15.03 4.60 21.72
CA PHE A 252 -15.68 4.81 20.42
C PHE A 252 -15.63 3.57 19.51
N LEU A 253 -14.87 2.53 19.83
CA LEU A 253 -14.86 1.29 19.06
C LEU A 253 -15.98 0.33 19.50
N ALA A 254 -16.65 -0.28 18.54
CA ALA A 254 -17.75 -1.21 18.79
C ALA A 254 -17.30 -2.38 19.70
N GLY A 255 -18.13 -2.71 20.70
CA GLY A 255 -17.88 -3.84 21.61
C GLY A 255 -16.81 -3.62 22.68
N GLN A 256 -16.21 -2.42 22.79
CA GLN A 256 -15.13 -2.12 23.75
C GLN A 256 -15.54 -1.04 24.76
N ARG A 257 -16.57 -1.31 25.56
CA ARG A 257 -17.25 -0.31 26.41
C ARG A 257 -17.18 -0.57 27.92
N GLU A 258 -16.30 -1.49 28.36
CA GLU A 258 -16.37 -2.05 29.72
C GLU A 258 -15.52 -1.37 30.80
N SER A 259 -14.63 -0.42 30.47
CA SER A 259 -13.76 0.20 31.50
C SER A 259 -14.52 1.16 32.43
N GLU A 260 -14.11 1.21 33.70
CA GLU A 260 -14.76 2.02 34.73
C GLU A 260 -14.58 3.54 34.49
N ASP A 261 -13.43 3.94 33.92
CA ASP A 261 -13.14 5.33 33.55
C ASP A 261 -14.03 5.83 32.41
N LEU A 262 -14.38 4.94 31.46
CA LEU A 262 -15.30 5.25 30.37
C LEU A 262 -16.71 5.58 30.88
N ARG A 263 -17.14 4.98 32.00
CA ARG A 263 -18.49 5.21 32.53
C ARG A 263 -18.66 6.60 33.17
N ARG A 264 -17.57 7.26 33.57
CA ARG A 264 -17.62 8.47 34.40
C ARG A 264 -17.49 9.77 33.62
N THR A 265 -16.92 9.72 32.41
CA THR A 265 -16.49 10.92 31.69
C THR A 265 -16.99 10.92 30.26
N PRO A 266 -17.68 11.99 29.79
CA PRO A 266 -18.10 12.06 28.40
C PRO A 266 -16.91 12.30 27.48
N ALA A 267 -17.02 11.85 26.24
CA ALA A 267 -15.98 12.05 25.24
C ALA A 267 -16.59 12.57 23.93
N PHE A 268 -15.86 13.48 23.30
CA PHE A 268 -16.16 14.09 22.02
C PHE A 268 -15.14 13.61 20.99
N LEU A 269 -15.61 13.03 19.89
CA LEU A 269 -14.80 12.72 18.73
C LEU A 269 -15.17 13.68 17.60
N VAL A 270 -14.30 14.63 17.30
CA VAL A 270 -14.50 15.57 16.20
C VAL A 270 -13.78 15.03 14.96
N ALA A 271 -14.49 14.87 13.86
CA ALA A 271 -13.95 14.23 12.67
C ALA A 271 -14.40 14.88 11.35
N THR A 272 -13.62 14.63 10.31
CA THR A 272 -14.04 14.87 8.91
C THR A 272 -14.53 13.57 8.27
N SER A 273 -14.60 13.51 6.93
CA SER A 273 -14.88 12.27 6.19
C SER A 273 -13.96 11.09 6.55
N ALA A 274 -12.81 11.34 7.19
CA ALA A 274 -11.91 10.31 7.67
C ALA A 274 -12.54 9.29 8.63
N ALA A 275 -13.58 9.67 9.38
CA ALA A 275 -14.31 8.77 10.27
C ALA A 275 -15.59 8.19 9.64
N GLU A 276 -15.97 8.58 8.42
CA GLU A 276 -17.20 8.06 7.77
C GLU A 276 -17.05 6.59 7.41
N VAL A 277 -15.83 6.14 7.07
CA VAL A 277 -15.54 4.82 6.50
C VAL A 277 -14.22 4.26 7.05
N GLY A 278 -14.11 2.94 7.19
CA GLY A 278 -12.84 2.26 7.52
C GLY A 278 -12.49 2.19 9.02
N VAL A 279 -13.31 2.77 9.90
CA VAL A 279 -13.20 2.61 11.36
C VAL A 279 -14.54 2.11 11.92
N ASP A 280 -14.48 1.09 12.77
CA ASP A 280 -15.67 0.46 13.38
C ASP A 280 -16.16 1.28 14.59
N LEU A 281 -16.58 2.51 14.32
CA LEU A 281 -17.06 3.45 15.33
C LEU A 281 -18.49 3.10 15.79
N ASP A 282 -18.74 3.29 17.08
CA ASP A 282 -20.04 3.16 17.73
C ASP A 282 -20.21 4.27 18.79
N ALA A 283 -20.84 5.37 18.39
CA ALA A 283 -21.17 6.52 19.23
C ALA A 283 -22.61 6.45 19.77
N ASP A 284 -22.91 7.26 20.79
CA ASP A 284 -24.23 7.32 21.44
C ASP A 284 -25.10 8.44 20.86
N HIS A 285 -24.50 9.59 20.50
CA HIS A 285 -25.18 10.71 19.82
C HIS A 285 -24.28 11.32 18.74
N LEU A 286 -24.90 12.02 17.79
CA LEU A 286 -24.23 12.64 16.65
C LEU A 286 -24.68 14.10 16.47
N ALA A 287 -23.71 14.99 16.23
CA ALA A 287 -23.95 16.33 15.69
C ALA A 287 -23.15 16.51 14.38
N CYS A 288 -23.74 17.01 13.31
CA CYS A 288 -23.00 17.23 12.07
C CYS A 288 -23.55 18.33 11.18
N ASP A 289 -22.73 18.80 10.25
CA ASP A 289 -23.19 19.60 9.11
C ASP A 289 -23.88 18.76 8.03
N LEU A 290 -24.59 19.44 7.14
CA LEU A 290 -25.28 18.83 6.00
C LEU A 290 -24.29 18.48 4.87
N VAL A 291 -24.30 17.22 4.44
CA VAL A 291 -23.50 16.71 3.30
C VAL A 291 -24.38 15.86 2.37
N PRO A 292 -23.91 15.44 1.17
CA PRO A 292 -24.65 14.52 0.30
C PRO A 292 -25.18 13.27 1.04
N LEU A 293 -26.32 12.74 0.58
CA LEU A 293 -27.12 11.76 1.34
C LEU A 293 -26.35 10.46 1.64
N GLU A 294 -25.52 9.98 0.73
CA GLU A 294 -24.68 8.80 0.93
C GLU A 294 -23.73 8.97 2.12
N ARG A 295 -23.19 10.18 2.30
CA ARG A 295 -22.30 10.50 3.42
C ARG A 295 -23.09 10.66 4.71
N MET A 296 -24.29 11.25 4.67
CA MET A 296 -25.20 11.30 5.82
C MET A 296 -25.52 9.89 6.33
N ILE A 297 -25.86 8.96 5.44
CA ILE A 297 -26.13 7.56 5.78
C ILE A 297 -24.92 6.90 6.45
N GLN A 298 -23.71 7.12 5.92
CA GLN A 298 -22.48 6.59 6.52
C GLN A 298 -22.23 7.16 7.92
N ARG A 299 -22.45 8.47 8.13
CA ARG A 299 -22.36 9.11 9.45
C ARG A 299 -23.36 8.53 10.44
N PHE A 300 -24.62 8.30 10.00
CA PHE A 300 -25.66 7.67 10.83
C PHE A 300 -25.33 6.21 11.17
N GLY A 301 -24.61 5.51 10.29
CA GLY A 301 -24.13 4.15 10.51
C GLY A 301 -23.06 3.99 11.60
N ARG A 302 -22.48 5.09 12.09
CA ARG A 302 -21.53 5.13 13.22
C ARG A 302 -22.19 5.39 14.57
N LEU A 303 -23.52 5.49 14.59
CA LEU A 303 -24.34 5.75 15.76
C LEU A 303 -25.12 4.48 16.13
N ASN A 304 -25.16 4.11 17.41
CA ASN A 304 -25.89 2.94 17.92
C ASN A 304 -25.80 1.74 16.96
N ARG A 305 -24.57 1.41 16.55
CA ARG A 305 -24.28 0.48 15.47
C ARG A 305 -24.65 -0.95 15.84
N LEU A 306 -24.53 -1.28 17.13
CA LEU A 306 -24.87 -2.59 17.68
C LEU A 306 -26.34 -2.73 18.05
N GLY A 307 -27.09 -1.62 18.10
CA GLY A 307 -28.47 -1.55 18.56
C GLY A 307 -28.62 -1.80 20.06
N ASP A 308 -27.61 -1.45 20.86
CA ASP A 308 -27.59 -1.68 22.30
C ASP A 308 -28.22 -0.52 23.10
N LEU A 309 -28.37 0.66 22.49
CA LEU A 309 -29.04 1.81 23.10
C LEU A 309 -30.52 1.84 22.74
N ALA A 310 -31.33 2.27 23.71
CA ALA A 310 -32.77 2.46 23.53
C ALA A 310 -33.09 3.55 22.48
N GLU A 311 -32.34 4.64 22.49
CA GLU A 311 -32.43 5.73 21.50
C GLU A 311 -31.08 6.43 21.36
N SER A 312 -30.76 6.85 20.12
CA SER A 312 -29.69 7.79 19.84
C SER A 312 -30.22 9.04 19.14
N ARG A 313 -29.59 10.19 19.41
CA ARG A 313 -30.00 11.49 18.84
C ARG A 313 -29.02 11.93 17.75
N VAL A 314 -29.56 12.44 16.66
CA VAL A 314 -28.84 12.98 15.51
C VAL A 314 -29.29 14.43 15.31
N VAL A 315 -28.35 15.38 15.43
CA VAL A 315 -28.58 16.79 15.15
C VAL A 315 -27.84 17.17 13.87
N VAL A 316 -28.59 17.47 12.80
CA VAL A 316 -28.03 17.96 11.54
C VAL A 316 -28.23 19.46 11.47
N LEU A 317 -27.13 20.21 11.35
CA LEU A 317 -27.18 21.66 11.22
C LEU A 317 -27.32 22.06 9.75
N LEU A 318 -28.36 22.85 9.49
CA LEU A 318 -28.64 23.45 8.18
C LEU A 318 -28.39 24.95 8.23
N ASP A 319 -27.33 25.41 7.56
CA ASP A 319 -27.13 26.83 7.28
C ASP A 319 -27.89 27.20 6.01
N GLU A 320 -29.09 27.78 6.18
CA GLU A 320 -29.93 28.18 5.05
C GLU A 320 -29.30 29.29 4.21
N GLN A 321 -28.49 30.17 4.81
CA GLN A 321 -27.83 31.23 4.07
C GLN A 321 -26.69 30.67 3.22
N GLU A 322 -25.88 29.76 3.76
CA GLU A 322 -24.83 29.07 3.00
C GLU A 322 -25.45 28.26 1.84
N LEU A 323 -26.56 27.54 2.10
CA LEU A 323 -27.27 26.80 1.04
C LEU A 323 -27.87 27.71 -0.04
N ARG A 324 -28.44 28.87 0.32
CA ARG A 324 -28.99 29.84 -0.64
C ARG A 324 -27.90 30.55 -1.45
N ASN A 325 -26.72 30.73 -0.86
CA ASN A 325 -25.58 31.44 -1.46
C ASN A 325 -24.58 30.50 -2.16
N GLU A 326 -24.83 29.19 -2.15
CA GLU A 326 -24.02 28.22 -2.88
C GLU A 326 -24.03 28.57 -4.38
N LYS A 327 -22.82 28.71 -4.94
CA LYS A 327 -22.61 29.17 -6.31
C LYS A 327 -22.67 28.02 -7.32
N ASP A 328 -22.37 26.82 -6.86
CA ASP A 328 -22.49 25.60 -7.64
C ASP A 328 -23.96 25.13 -7.63
N GLU A 329 -24.64 25.31 -8.77
CA GLU A 329 -26.06 24.97 -8.94
C GLU A 329 -26.33 23.48 -8.70
N ASP A 330 -25.42 22.61 -9.16
CA ASP A 330 -25.55 21.16 -8.99
C ASP A 330 -25.40 20.78 -7.52
N ARG A 331 -24.42 21.36 -6.81
CA ARG A 331 -24.23 21.14 -5.37
C ARG A 331 -25.42 21.67 -4.57
N ARG A 332 -25.93 22.86 -4.90
CA ARG A 332 -27.10 23.45 -4.25
C ARG A 332 -28.35 22.58 -4.42
N SER A 333 -28.65 22.17 -5.65
CA SER A 333 -29.78 21.31 -5.97
C SER A 333 -29.69 19.97 -5.24
N ARG A 334 -28.49 19.38 -5.17
CA ARG A 334 -28.22 18.15 -4.41
C ARG A 334 -28.50 18.32 -2.92
N LEU A 335 -27.94 19.34 -2.28
CA LEU A 335 -28.16 19.59 -0.85
C LEU A 335 -29.65 19.88 -0.54
N GLN A 336 -30.37 20.56 -1.42
CA GLN A 336 -31.84 20.71 -1.30
C GLN A 336 -32.56 19.35 -1.37
N ALA A 337 -32.15 18.47 -2.28
CA ALA A 337 -32.67 17.10 -2.35
C ALA A 337 -32.33 16.29 -1.09
N VAL A 338 -31.16 16.50 -0.47
CA VAL A 338 -30.82 15.89 0.84
C VAL A 338 -31.79 16.35 1.91
N VAL A 339 -32.02 17.66 2.05
CA VAL A 339 -32.97 18.19 3.05
C VAL A 339 -34.36 17.58 2.84
N GLN A 340 -34.83 17.52 1.59
CA GLN A 340 -36.11 16.89 1.26
C GLN A 340 -36.12 15.40 1.63
N ALA A 341 -35.06 14.65 1.33
CA ALA A 341 -34.94 13.23 1.62
C ALA A 341 -34.90 12.95 3.13
N LEU A 342 -34.16 13.75 3.90
CA LEU A 342 -34.13 13.67 5.36
C LEU A 342 -35.49 14.04 5.98
N GLY A 343 -36.25 14.97 5.36
CA GLY A 343 -37.62 15.27 5.76
C GLY A 343 -38.57 14.08 5.64
N MET A 344 -38.40 13.25 4.60
CA MET A 344 -39.22 12.04 4.40
C MET A 344 -39.00 10.96 5.47
N LEU A 345 -37.92 11.05 6.25
CA LEU A 345 -37.65 10.14 7.36
C LEU A 345 -38.54 10.39 8.58
N ASN A 346 -39.23 11.54 8.65
CA ASN A 346 -40.11 11.92 9.78
C ASN A 346 -39.46 11.74 11.16
N GLY A 347 -38.15 12.02 11.25
CA GLY A 347 -37.38 11.90 12.48
C GLY A 347 -36.79 10.52 12.76
N ASP A 348 -37.00 9.50 11.91
CA ASP A 348 -36.42 8.16 12.08
C ASP A 348 -35.26 7.92 11.09
N ALA A 349 -34.03 7.96 11.59
CA ALA A 349 -32.80 7.69 10.84
C ALA A 349 -32.27 6.26 11.02
N SER A 350 -33.11 5.30 11.45
CA SER A 350 -32.73 3.89 11.55
C SER A 350 -32.35 3.31 10.17
N PRO A 351 -31.49 2.26 10.12
CA PRO A 351 -31.17 1.58 8.85
C PRO A 351 -32.42 1.11 8.09
N ALA A 352 -33.43 0.58 8.79
CA ALA A 352 -34.70 0.18 8.20
C ALA A 352 -35.43 1.37 7.52
N ALA A 353 -35.49 2.54 8.17
CA ALA A 353 -36.08 3.74 7.59
C ALA A 353 -35.32 4.25 6.37
N LEU A 354 -33.99 4.20 6.39
CA LEU A 354 -33.14 4.58 5.25
C LEU A 354 -33.30 3.64 4.06
N ILE A 355 -33.43 2.32 4.30
CA ILE A 355 -33.73 1.33 3.26
C ILE A 355 -35.10 1.61 2.64
N ARG A 356 -36.12 1.88 3.46
CA ARG A 356 -37.47 2.25 3.01
C ARG A 356 -37.45 3.53 2.16
N LEU A 357 -36.79 4.59 2.63
CA LEU A 357 -36.59 5.84 1.90
C LEU A 357 -36.04 5.58 0.50
N LYS A 358 -35.00 4.75 0.40
CA LYS A 358 -34.38 4.41 -0.88
C LYS A 358 -35.29 3.60 -1.81
N LYS A 359 -36.13 2.75 -1.26
CA LYS A 359 -37.10 1.94 -2.03
C LYS A 359 -38.27 2.78 -2.54
N GLU A 360 -38.81 3.65 -1.70
CA GLU A 360 -40.04 4.42 -1.97
C GLU A 360 -39.76 5.73 -2.73
N HIS A 361 -38.57 6.32 -2.54
CA HIS A 361 -38.20 7.62 -3.11
C HIS A 361 -36.89 7.57 -3.91
N ALA A 362 -36.71 6.54 -4.73
CA ALA A 362 -35.47 6.29 -5.49
C ALA A 362 -34.99 7.50 -6.32
N GLU A 363 -35.90 8.22 -7.00
CA GLU A 363 -35.55 9.41 -7.79
C GLU A 363 -35.04 10.58 -6.94
N LEU A 364 -35.66 10.79 -5.77
CA LEU A 364 -35.22 11.81 -4.83
C LEU A 364 -33.84 11.46 -4.26
N VAL A 365 -33.66 10.20 -3.85
CA VAL A 365 -32.37 9.69 -3.37
C VAL A 365 -31.29 9.84 -4.44
N GLY A 366 -31.59 9.52 -5.71
CA GLY A 366 -30.68 9.70 -6.83
C GLY A 366 -30.22 11.15 -7.03
N ARG A 367 -31.09 12.13 -6.79
CA ARG A 367 -30.74 13.56 -6.82
C ARG A 367 -29.99 14.04 -5.58
N ALA A 368 -30.14 13.34 -4.45
CA ALA A 368 -29.54 13.71 -3.16
C ALA A 368 -28.12 13.14 -2.96
N VAL A 369 -27.69 12.20 -3.80
CA VAL A 369 -26.35 11.60 -3.75
C VAL A 369 -25.37 12.26 -4.73
N THR A 370 -24.08 12.10 -4.48
CA THR A 370 -23.04 12.54 -5.43
C THR A 370 -23.09 11.66 -6.69
N PRO A 371 -23.20 12.23 -7.91
CA PRO A 371 -23.19 11.44 -9.13
C PRO A 371 -21.82 10.75 -9.30
N PRO A 372 -21.78 9.53 -9.86
CA PRO A 372 -20.51 8.87 -10.11
C PRO A 372 -19.68 9.70 -11.09
N PRO A 373 -18.35 9.81 -10.89
CA PRO A 373 -17.48 10.46 -11.86
C PRO A 373 -17.57 9.74 -13.20
N LEU A 374 -17.31 10.47 -14.28
CA LEU A 374 -17.16 9.86 -15.59
C LEU A 374 -15.92 8.93 -15.59
N TYR A 375 -15.97 7.82 -16.32
CA TYR A 375 -14.84 6.89 -16.41
C TYR A 375 -14.77 6.28 -17.82
N PRO A 376 -13.56 5.90 -18.29
CA PRO A 376 -13.40 5.28 -19.59
C PRO A 376 -13.93 3.83 -19.60
N PRO A 377 -14.40 3.32 -20.76
CA PRO A 377 -14.58 1.88 -20.95
C PRO A 377 -13.23 1.17 -20.91
N LEU A 378 -13.19 -0.08 -20.45
CA LEU A 378 -12.01 -0.93 -20.55
C LEU A 378 -11.94 -1.58 -21.95
N GLU A 379 -10.95 -1.20 -22.75
CA GLU A 379 -10.67 -1.89 -24.02
C GLU A 379 -9.53 -2.92 -23.85
N PRO A 380 -9.57 -4.05 -24.57
CA PRO A 380 -8.47 -5.03 -24.53
C PRO A 380 -7.10 -4.43 -24.85
N ALA A 381 -7.05 -3.48 -25.79
CA ALA A 381 -5.81 -2.80 -26.19
C ALA A 381 -5.15 -2.02 -25.03
N ASP A 382 -5.95 -1.44 -24.12
CA ASP A 382 -5.43 -0.72 -22.94
C ASP A 382 -4.71 -1.70 -22.00
N VAL A 383 -5.36 -2.84 -21.73
CA VAL A 383 -4.79 -3.90 -20.89
C VAL A 383 -3.55 -4.51 -21.54
N GLU A 384 -3.56 -4.69 -22.85
CA GLU A 384 -2.40 -5.17 -23.59
C GLU A 384 -1.21 -4.20 -23.49
N ALA A 385 -1.47 -2.89 -23.60
CA ALA A 385 -0.46 -1.85 -23.45
C ALA A 385 0.13 -1.79 -22.03
N TRP A 386 -0.70 -2.00 -21.00
CA TRP A 386 -0.23 -2.12 -19.62
C TRP A 386 0.60 -3.39 -19.39
N ALA A 387 0.21 -4.53 -19.99
CA ALA A 387 0.90 -5.81 -19.84
C ALA A 387 2.30 -5.88 -20.49
N MET A 388 2.68 -4.88 -21.30
CA MET A 388 4.04 -4.70 -21.84
C MET A 388 5.03 -4.16 -20.78
N THR A 389 5.10 -4.82 -19.63
CA THR A 389 5.77 -4.31 -18.41
C THR A 389 7.27 -4.10 -18.54
N SER A 390 7.94 -4.72 -19.51
CA SER A 390 9.38 -4.50 -19.76
C SER A 390 9.66 -3.12 -20.39
N LEU A 391 8.67 -2.51 -21.04
CA LEU A 391 8.79 -1.17 -21.61
C LEU A 391 8.71 -0.10 -20.52
N LYS A 392 9.76 0.72 -20.43
CA LYS A 392 9.78 1.88 -19.54
C LYS A 392 8.72 2.91 -19.94
N GLU A 393 8.60 3.18 -21.24
CA GLU A 393 7.67 4.13 -21.84
C GLU A 393 6.97 3.47 -23.03
N HIS A 394 5.68 3.76 -23.22
CA HIS A 394 4.88 3.28 -24.33
C HIS A 394 3.80 4.32 -24.63
N THR A 395 3.79 4.88 -25.84
CA THR A 395 2.91 6.01 -26.20
C THR A 395 1.42 5.67 -26.16
N GLY A 396 1.07 4.42 -26.48
CA GLY A 396 -0.30 3.93 -26.37
C GLY A 396 -0.67 3.36 -24.99
N ARG A 397 0.13 3.60 -23.93
CA ARG A 397 -0.17 3.13 -22.57
C ARG A 397 -0.88 4.27 -21.81
N PRO A 398 -2.20 4.18 -21.60
CA PRO A 398 -2.93 5.23 -20.88
C PRO A 398 -2.58 5.21 -19.38
N ASP A 399 -2.88 6.31 -18.68
CA ASP A 399 -2.85 6.34 -17.22
C ASP A 399 -4.00 5.49 -16.65
N ILE A 400 -3.75 4.72 -15.60
CA ILE A 400 -4.74 3.84 -14.98
C ILE A 400 -5.73 4.58 -14.08
N GLN A 401 -5.38 5.78 -13.61
CA GLN A 401 -6.17 6.49 -12.59
C GLN A 401 -7.64 6.71 -12.96
N PRO A 402 -8.00 7.06 -14.21
CA PRO A 402 -9.40 7.16 -14.63
C PRO A 402 -10.23 5.88 -14.45
N TRP A 403 -9.63 4.69 -14.55
CA TRP A 403 -10.32 3.42 -14.28
C TRP A 403 -10.44 3.10 -12.79
N LEU A 404 -9.58 3.67 -11.94
CA LEU A 404 -9.58 3.45 -10.50
C LEU A 404 -10.50 4.44 -9.76
N ARG A 405 -10.45 5.71 -10.13
CA ARG A 405 -11.14 6.81 -9.44
C ARG A 405 -12.15 7.56 -10.30
N GLY A 406 -12.14 7.34 -11.62
CA GLY A 406 -12.88 8.18 -12.58
C GLY A 406 -12.08 9.44 -12.94
N TRP A 407 -12.58 10.20 -13.90
CA TRP A 407 -12.14 11.57 -14.15
C TRP A 407 -12.70 12.45 -13.05
N VAL A 408 -11.86 12.70 -12.06
CA VAL A 408 -12.14 13.58 -10.93
C VAL A 408 -11.17 14.76 -10.98
N ASP A 409 -11.67 15.96 -10.71
CA ASP A 409 -10.84 17.16 -10.48
C ASP A 409 -10.23 17.11 -9.05
N GLU A 410 -9.67 15.97 -8.65
CA GLU A 410 -8.97 15.84 -7.37
C GLU A 410 -7.59 16.49 -7.45
N GLU A 411 -7.21 17.22 -6.39
CA GLU A 411 -5.84 17.71 -6.30
C GLU A 411 -4.86 16.52 -6.32
N PRO A 412 -3.81 16.55 -7.16
CA PRO A 412 -2.83 15.47 -7.22
C PRO A 412 -2.25 15.21 -5.84
N GLN A 413 -2.11 13.95 -5.43
CA GLN A 413 -1.51 13.59 -4.14
C GLN A 413 0.01 13.54 -4.23
N ALA A 414 0.70 13.71 -3.11
CA ALA A 414 2.12 13.39 -2.95
C ALA A 414 2.33 12.53 -1.71
N THR A 415 3.30 11.61 -1.78
CA THR A 415 3.67 10.72 -0.67
C THR A 415 4.96 11.26 -0.04
N LEU A 416 4.99 11.43 1.27
CA LEU A 416 6.12 12.00 1.99
C LEU A 416 6.61 11.02 3.07
N VAL A 417 7.93 10.87 3.18
CA VAL A 417 8.63 10.17 4.26
C VAL A 417 9.79 11.04 4.76
N TRP A 418 10.21 10.82 6.01
CA TRP A 418 11.32 11.55 6.63
C TRP A 418 12.45 10.59 6.98
N ARG A 419 13.68 11.00 6.67
CA ARG A 419 14.91 10.22 6.93
C ARG A 419 16.01 11.10 7.49
N GLU A 420 16.73 10.59 8.48
CA GLU A 420 17.97 11.19 8.97
C GLU A 420 19.08 11.05 7.92
N HIS A 421 19.14 9.91 7.23
CA HIS A 421 20.20 9.60 6.29
C HIS A 421 19.68 9.53 4.85
N LEU A 422 19.95 10.58 4.07
CA LEU A 422 19.74 10.58 2.63
C LEU A 422 20.96 9.95 1.91
N PRO A 423 20.78 9.17 0.83
CA PRO A 423 21.87 8.67 -0.02
C PRO A 423 22.48 9.78 -0.89
N TRP A 424 22.95 10.84 -0.24
CA TRP A 424 23.50 12.06 -0.84
C TRP A 424 24.68 12.55 0.01
N ARG A 425 25.89 12.39 -0.52
CA ARG A 425 27.12 12.84 0.13
C ARG A 425 27.18 14.37 0.24
N GLU A 426 27.62 14.85 1.40
CA GLU A 426 27.90 16.27 1.62
C GLU A 426 28.94 16.77 0.62
N GLY A 427 28.76 18.00 0.13
CA GLY A 427 29.63 18.62 -0.87
C GLY A 427 29.36 18.24 -2.32
N MET A 428 28.57 17.20 -2.61
CA MET A 428 28.16 16.90 -3.98
C MET A 428 27.02 17.82 -4.46
N SER A 429 27.08 18.21 -5.74
CA SER A 429 26.05 19.06 -6.33
C SER A 429 24.68 18.38 -6.45
N SER A 430 24.66 17.07 -6.65
CA SER A 430 23.47 16.20 -6.75
C SER A 430 23.84 14.77 -6.36
N PRO A 431 22.89 13.93 -5.93
CA PRO A 431 23.16 12.54 -5.62
C PRO A 431 23.37 11.72 -6.91
N GLN A 432 24.16 10.64 -6.83
CA GLN A 432 24.32 9.74 -7.98
C GLN A 432 23.09 8.84 -8.12
N LYS A 433 22.47 8.87 -9.30
CA LYS A 433 21.27 8.11 -9.61
C LYS A 433 21.37 6.62 -9.21
N SER A 434 22.45 5.94 -9.58
CA SER A 434 22.64 4.52 -9.29
C SER A 434 22.80 4.21 -7.80
N GLU A 435 23.39 5.13 -7.03
CA GLU A 435 23.53 4.98 -5.57
C GLU A 435 22.17 5.14 -4.89
N VAL A 436 21.38 6.16 -5.29
CA VAL A 436 20.02 6.38 -4.79
C VAL A 436 19.13 5.17 -5.07
N GLU A 437 19.11 4.70 -6.32
CA GLU A 437 18.30 3.55 -6.73
C GLU A 437 18.73 2.27 -6.00
N SER A 438 20.04 2.04 -5.81
CA SER A 438 20.54 0.87 -5.07
C SER A 438 20.21 0.95 -3.58
N PHE A 439 20.30 2.15 -2.97
CA PHE A 439 19.97 2.39 -1.58
C PHE A 439 18.48 2.08 -1.32
N PHE A 440 17.57 2.70 -2.08
CA PHE A 440 16.13 2.49 -1.90
C PHE A 440 15.62 1.15 -2.42
N HIS A 441 16.41 0.42 -3.21
CA HIS A 441 16.13 -0.98 -3.52
C HIS A 441 16.21 -1.87 -2.27
N VAL A 442 17.10 -1.55 -1.33
CA VAL A 442 17.27 -2.32 -0.08
C VAL A 442 16.48 -1.65 1.06
N ALA A 443 16.75 -0.37 1.35
CA ALA A 443 16.04 0.43 2.36
C ALA A 443 14.83 1.16 1.76
N HIS A 444 13.89 0.41 1.16
CA HIS A 444 12.66 0.97 0.62
C HIS A 444 11.84 1.67 1.72
N PRO A 445 11.25 2.86 1.48
CA PRO A 445 10.47 3.54 2.51
C PRO A 445 9.37 2.62 3.07
N HIS A 446 9.46 2.35 4.37
CA HIS A 446 8.51 1.50 5.05
C HIS A 446 7.23 2.26 5.26
N LEU A 447 6.14 1.52 5.25
CA LEU A 447 4.80 2.07 5.22
C LEU A 447 4.42 2.92 6.43
N LEU A 448 4.95 2.57 7.60
CA LEU A 448 4.75 3.34 8.83
C LEU A 448 5.32 4.75 8.72
N GLU A 449 6.28 4.98 7.81
CA GLU A 449 6.88 6.29 7.56
C GLU A 449 6.03 7.17 6.64
N ILE A 450 5.09 6.58 5.91
CA ILE A 450 4.35 7.24 4.84
C ILE A 450 3.32 8.21 5.40
N LEU A 451 3.30 9.42 4.82
CA LEU A 451 2.20 10.37 4.87
C LEU A 451 1.77 10.70 3.44
N GLU A 452 0.48 10.57 3.15
CA GLU A 452 -0.11 11.00 1.88
C GLU A 452 -0.98 12.24 2.11
N ALA A 453 -0.81 13.24 1.25
CA ALA A 453 -1.57 14.48 1.30
C ALA A 453 -1.61 15.16 -0.08
N PRO A 454 -2.55 16.09 -0.30
CA PRO A 454 -2.59 16.87 -1.54
C PRO A 454 -1.25 17.56 -1.80
N ALA A 455 -0.73 17.43 -3.02
CA ALA A 455 0.58 17.95 -3.43
C ALA A 455 0.68 19.46 -3.19
N ARG A 456 -0.43 20.19 -3.28
CA ARG A 456 -0.47 21.61 -2.96
C ARG A 456 -0.15 21.87 -1.48
N LEU A 457 -0.78 21.12 -0.58
CA LEU A 457 -0.53 21.21 0.86
C LEU A 457 0.91 20.83 1.19
N VAL A 458 1.41 19.75 0.57
CA VAL A 458 2.80 19.29 0.75
C VAL A 458 3.80 20.37 0.30
N ALA A 459 3.63 20.92 -0.91
CA ALA A 459 4.50 21.96 -1.44
C ALA A 459 4.53 23.20 -0.52
N ASP A 460 3.35 23.64 -0.07
CA ASP A 460 3.20 24.76 0.86
C ASP A 460 3.94 24.56 2.18
N VAL A 461 3.88 23.35 2.75
CA VAL A 461 4.55 23.01 4.01
C VAL A 461 6.07 22.93 3.79
N LEU A 462 6.53 22.18 2.78
CA LEU A 462 7.95 21.99 2.50
C LEU A 462 8.68 23.30 2.25
N ILE A 463 8.12 24.22 1.46
CA ILE A 463 8.73 25.54 1.19
C ILE A 463 8.83 26.38 2.47
N LYS A 464 7.76 26.43 3.28
CA LYS A 464 7.78 27.20 4.53
C LYS A 464 8.79 26.64 5.52
N ARG A 465 8.87 25.32 5.63
CA ARG A 465 9.85 24.62 6.48
C ARG A 465 11.28 24.83 6.00
N ALA A 466 11.53 24.74 4.68
CA ALA A 466 12.84 25.01 4.10
C ALA A 466 13.32 26.43 4.40
N ARG A 467 12.44 27.43 4.26
CA ARG A 467 12.75 28.84 4.61
C ARG A 467 13.04 29.03 6.09
N HIS A 468 12.31 28.33 6.96
CA HIS A 468 12.54 28.38 8.40
C HIS A 468 13.88 27.74 8.78
N TRP A 469 14.15 26.55 8.27
CA TRP A 469 15.39 25.81 8.53
C TRP A 469 16.62 26.55 8.01
N ARG A 470 16.54 27.14 6.81
CA ARG A 470 17.61 28.00 6.26
C ARG A 470 17.96 29.15 7.22
N LYS A 471 16.96 29.83 7.76
CA LYS A 471 17.16 30.94 8.72
C LYS A 471 17.79 30.49 10.03
N GLU A 472 17.43 29.31 10.54
CA GLU A 472 18.03 28.79 11.77
C GLU A 472 19.51 28.44 11.55
N LEU A 473 19.85 27.77 10.44
CA LEU A 473 21.24 27.46 10.10
C LEU A 473 22.09 28.71 9.84
N GLU A 474 21.54 29.74 9.17
CA GLU A 474 22.23 31.02 8.98
C GLU A 474 22.57 31.70 10.32
N LYS A 475 21.66 31.63 11.31
CA LYS A 475 21.93 32.15 12.67
C LYS A 475 22.98 31.33 13.41
N GLU A 476 22.97 30.02 13.27
CA GLU A 476 23.96 29.12 13.90
C GLU A 476 25.35 29.32 13.29
N ALA A 477 25.45 29.39 11.95
CA ALA A 477 26.69 29.66 11.24
C ALA A 477 27.30 31.01 11.64
N ALA A 478 26.46 32.04 11.83
CA ALA A 478 26.90 33.35 12.32
C ALA A 478 27.45 33.31 13.76
N LYS A 479 27.06 32.33 14.58
CA LYS A 479 27.55 32.14 15.96
C LYS A 479 28.81 31.28 16.05
N GLU A 480 28.93 30.25 15.22
CA GLU A 480 29.99 29.23 15.35
C GLU A 480 31.18 29.42 14.40
N GLY A 481 31.12 30.37 13.47
CA GLY A 481 32.22 30.60 12.51
C GLY A 481 32.50 29.40 11.60
N LYS A 482 31.55 28.47 11.47
CA LYS A 482 31.67 27.25 10.66
C LYS A 482 31.57 27.55 9.17
N GLN A 483 32.31 26.75 8.40
CA GLN A 483 32.56 26.90 6.96
C GLN A 483 31.58 26.14 6.05
N THR A 484 30.57 25.47 6.60
CA THR A 484 29.59 24.72 5.80
C THR A 484 28.49 25.64 5.30
N ASP A 485 28.41 25.85 3.99
CA ASP A 485 27.33 26.62 3.33
C ASP A 485 25.97 25.92 3.55
N PRO A 486 25.08 26.46 4.40
CA PRO A 486 23.78 25.85 4.69
C PRO A 486 22.91 25.67 3.44
N ALA A 487 23.15 26.49 2.41
CA ALA A 487 22.40 26.44 1.16
C ALA A 487 22.57 25.09 0.43
N GLN A 488 23.70 24.40 0.63
CA GLN A 488 24.04 23.16 -0.08
C GLN A 488 23.52 21.90 0.61
N LYS A 489 22.87 22.02 1.77
CA LYS A 489 22.45 20.84 2.55
C LYS A 489 21.42 20.00 1.77
N PRO A 490 21.68 18.69 1.57
CA PRO A 490 20.69 17.75 1.02
C PRO A 490 19.37 17.84 1.78
N THR A 491 18.25 18.06 1.09
CA THR A 491 16.97 18.34 1.77
C THR A 491 15.83 17.45 1.31
N LEU A 492 15.69 17.20 0.01
CA LEU A 492 14.55 16.45 -0.54
C LEU A 492 14.99 15.61 -1.74
N ILE A 493 14.53 14.36 -1.80
CA ILE A 493 14.67 13.49 -2.99
C ILE A 493 13.28 13.08 -3.46
N ALA A 494 12.98 13.25 -4.75
CA ALA A 494 11.79 12.72 -5.40
C ALA A 494 12.10 11.43 -6.14
N LEU A 495 11.29 10.42 -5.87
CA LEU A 495 11.31 9.10 -6.48
C LEU A 495 9.99 8.83 -7.20
N THR A 496 10.02 7.91 -8.16
CA THR A 496 8.79 7.27 -8.63
C THR A 496 8.20 6.44 -7.47
N PRO A 497 6.90 6.08 -7.52
CA PRO A 497 6.34 5.11 -6.58
C PRO A 497 7.07 3.75 -6.57
N ALA A 498 7.90 3.45 -7.59
CA ALA A 498 8.72 2.25 -7.67
C ALA A 498 10.14 2.43 -7.10
N GLY A 499 10.47 3.61 -6.57
CA GLY A 499 11.80 3.92 -5.99
C GLY A 499 12.84 4.43 -6.99
N ASP A 500 12.48 4.65 -8.26
CA ASP A 500 13.43 5.18 -9.26
C ASP A 500 13.68 6.68 -9.02
N TYR A 501 14.93 7.12 -9.13
CA TYR A 501 15.28 8.53 -8.92
C TYR A 501 14.72 9.44 -10.02
N ILE A 502 14.10 10.56 -9.62
CA ILE A 502 13.57 11.59 -10.51
C ILE A 502 14.36 12.89 -10.38
N HIS A 503 14.40 13.44 -9.16
CA HIS A 503 14.98 14.75 -8.90
C HIS A 503 15.34 14.90 -7.42
N SER A 504 16.12 15.93 -7.08
CA SER A 504 16.50 16.24 -5.70
C SER A 504 16.67 17.74 -5.53
N TRP A 505 16.36 18.25 -4.34
CA TRP A 505 16.52 19.67 -3.99
C TRP A 505 17.45 19.82 -2.80
N LYS A 506 18.32 20.81 -2.90
CA LYS A 506 19.04 21.38 -1.75
C LYS A 506 18.17 22.36 -0.99
N LEU A 507 18.63 22.76 0.19
CA LEU A 507 17.88 23.64 1.08
C LEU A 507 17.53 24.99 0.43
N ALA A 508 18.49 25.63 -0.24
CA ALA A 508 18.24 26.91 -0.90
C ALA A 508 17.28 26.78 -2.09
N GLU A 509 17.49 25.76 -2.93
CA GLU A 509 16.63 25.47 -4.09
C GLU A 509 15.18 25.27 -3.65
N LEU A 510 14.94 24.47 -2.60
CA LEU A 510 13.60 24.21 -2.08
C LEU A 510 12.97 25.46 -1.43
N ALA A 511 13.76 26.26 -0.71
CA ALA A 511 13.27 27.46 -0.03
C ALA A 511 12.84 28.57 -0.99
N ASP A 512 13.52 28.66 -2.14
CA ASP A 512 13.28 29.69 -3.15
C ASP A 512 12.29 29.24 -4.25
N GLU A 513 11.85 27.99 -4.21
CA GLU A 513 10.88 27.42 -5.15
C GLU A 513 9.47 28.05 -5.00
N LYS A 514 8.68 28.01 -6.09
CA LYS A 514 7.27 28.44 -6.08
C LYS A 514 6.36 27.26 -5.76
N ALA A 515 5.35 27.48 -4.92
CA ALA A 515 4.41 26.43 -4.51
C ALA A 515 3.71 25.74 -5.70
N THR A 516 3.33 26.49 -6.74
CA THR A 516 2.72 25.93 -7.95
C THR A 516 3.68 25.05 -8.75
N THR A 517 4.93 25.46 -8.87
CA THR A 517 5.97 24.70 -9.60
C THR A 517 6.30 23.42 -8.83
N LEU A 518 6.56 23.54 -7.53
CA LEU A 518 6.86 22.39 -6.68
C LEU A 518 5.70 21.39 -6.68
N MET A 519 4.45 21.86 -6.55
CA MET A 519 3.24 21.03 -6.62
C MET A 519 3.22 20.17 -7.90
N GLN A 520 3.52 20.76 -9.06
CA GLN A 520 3.55 20.03 -10.33
C GLN A 520 4.70 19.00 -10.38
N GLN A 521 5.85 19.33 -9.80
CA GLN A 521 7.01 18.43 -9.77
C GLN A 521 6.82 17.23 -8.83
N ILE A 522 6.11 17.43 -7.72
CA ILE A 522 5.92 16.39 -6.68
C ILE A 522 4.61 15.60 -6.82
N ALA A 523 3.69 16.04 -7.67
CA ALA A 523 2.43 15.34 -7.93
C ALA A 523 2.67 13.87 -8.34
N GLY A 524 2.03 12.95 -7.61
CA GLY A 524 2.14 11.50 -7.80
C GLY A 524 3.52 10.91 -7.46
N ARG A 525 4.38 11.65 -6.75
CA ARG A 525 5.75 11.22 -6.42
C ARG A 525 5.89 10.81 -4.96
N LEU A 526 6.89 9.96 -4.71
CA LEU A 526 7.38 9.63 -3.38
C LEU A 526 8.53 10.57 -3.03
N LEU A 527 8.37 11.33 -1.96
CA LEU A 527 9.31 12.32 -1.48
C LEU A 527 10.00 11.82 -0.21
N VAL A 528 11.32 11.82 -0.21
CA VAL A 528 12.15 11.53 0.97
C VAL A 528 12.75 12.85 1.45
N ALA A 529 12.19 13.38 2.54
CA ALA A 529 12.66 14.62 3.16
C ALA A 529 13.69 14.33 4.25
N ALA A 530 14.67 15.22 4.37
CA ALA A 530 15.56 15.24 5.53
C ALA A 530 14.75 15.45 6.81
N ARG A 531 15.07 14.70 7.87
CA ARG A 531 14.37 14.74 9.16
C ARG A 531 14.30 16.15 9.73
N GLU A 532 15.36 16.93 9.61
CA GLU A 532 15.46 18.27 10.18
C GLU A 532 14.63 19.32 9.44
N LEU A 533 14.13 19.02 8.23
CA LEU A 533 13.12 19.84 7.58
C LEU A 533 11.84 19.92 8.44
N SER A 534 11.56 18.89 9.25
CA SER A 534 10.38 18.78 10.11
C SER A 534 9.09 18.89 9.27
N GLY A 535 8.02 19.49 9.79
CA GLY A 535 6.73 19.65 9.14
C GLY A 535 5.65 18.68 9.60
N LEU A 536 5.91 17.89 10.64
CA LEU A 536 4.93 17.07 11.35
C LEU A 536 4.67 17.65 12.74
N ASP A 537 3.40 17.76 13.13
CA ASP A 537 3.03 18.03 14.52
C ASP A 537 3.10 16.76 15.39
N ASP A 538 2.84 16.92 16.69
CA ASP A 538 2.88 15.82 17.67
C ASP A 538 1.83 14.72 17.39
N ASN A 539 0.82 15.01 16.57
CA ASN A 539 -0.20 14.06 16.15
C ASN A 539 0.14 13.40 14.80
N GLY A 540 1.32 13.66 14.23
CA GLY A 540 1.75 13.12 12.95
C GLY A 540 1.05 13.74 11.75
N VAL A 541 0.53 14.95 11.86
CA VAL A 541 -0.16 15.66 10.77
C VAL A 541 0.72 16.76 10.20
N LEU A 542 0.61 17.03 8.90
CA LEU A 542 1.36 18.12 8.26
C LEU A 542 1.05 19.48 8.88
N ALA A 543 2.10 20.15 9.37
CA ALA A 543 2.02 21.45 10.02
C ALA A 543 3.11 22.40 9.51
N LYS A 544 2.71 23.64 9.21
CA LYS A 544 3.62 24.69 8.72
C LYS A 544 4.53 25.22 9.84
N ASP A 545 4.10 25.09 11.08
CA ASP A 545 4.69 25.61 12.32
C ASP A 545 5.14 24.50 13.28
N ALA A 546 5.39 23.29 12.75
CA ALA A 546 5.98 22.18 13.49
C ALA A 546 7.24 22.61 14.27
N LYS A 547 7.33 22.20 15.54
CA LYS A 547 8.36 22.67 16.49
C LYS A 547 9.55 21.73 16.64
N THR A 548 9.35 20.44 16.36
CA THR A 548 10.32 19.39 16.61
C THR A 548 10.56 18.57 15.35
N SER A 549 11.73 17.95 15.22
CA SER A 549 11.99 16.97 14.18
C SER A 549 11.30 15.66 14.52
N PRO A 550 10.60 15.00 13.57
CA PRO A 550 9.94 13.73 13.85
C PRO A 550 10.95 12.62 14.14
N SER A 551 10.55 11.58 14.89
CA SER A 551 11.30 10.32 14.92
C SER A 551 11.15 9.58 13.58
N THR A 552 12.21 8.93 13.13
CA THR A 552 12.28 8.24 11.82
C THR A 552 12.87 6.84 11.99
N LEU A 553 12.75 6.01 10.94
CA LEU A 553 13.27 4.63 10.96
C LEU A 553 14.77 4.58 11.28
N ASP A 554 15.51 5.57 10.78
CA ASP A 554 16.95 5.72 10.93
C ASP A 554 17.36 6.68 12.05
N ALA A 555 16.39 7.22 12.80
CA ALA A 555 16.66 8.04 14.00
C ALA A 555 15.51 7.95 15.01
N GLY A 556 15.71 7.12 16.05
CA GLY A 556 14.82 6.97 17.20
C GLY A 556 14.06 5.65 17.24
N TRP A 557 13.59 5.13 16.10
CA TRP A 557 12.71 3.95 16.08
C TRP A 557 13.36 2.67 16.60
N ASP A 558 14.67 2.48 16.41
CA ASP A 558 15.37 1.29 16.93
C ASP A 558 15.35 1.26 18.48
N ALA A 559 15.33 2.42 19.12
CA ALA A 559 15.24 2.55 20.59
C ALA A 559 13.77 2.63 21.08
N GLU A 560 12.92 3.35 20.37
CA GLU A 560 11.50 3.55 20.74
C GLU A 560 10.64 2.31 20.48
N TYR A 561 10.93 1.56 19.41
CA TYR A 561 10.12 0.44 18.92
C TYR A 561 10.97 -0.75 18.43
N PRO A 562 11.82 -1.35 19.29
CA PRO A 562 12.77 -2.39 18.87
C PRO A 562 12.09 -3.62 18.23
N GLU A 563 10.98 -4.09 18.81
CA GLU A 563 10.22 -5.22 18.24
C GLU A 563 9.60 -4.89 16.89
N LEU A 564 9.19 -3.65 16.67
CA LEU A 564 8.62 -3.21 15.40
C LEU A 564 9.69 -3.24 14.31
N VAL A 565 10.88 -2.68 14.60
CA VAL A 565 12.00 -2.62 13.67
C VAL A 565 12.46 -4.03 13.31
N CYS A 566 12.63 -4.91 14.29
CA CYS A 566 13.10 -6.27 14.05
C CYS A 566 12.05 -7.17 13.38
N ASN A 567 10.81 -7.20 13.90
CA ASN A 567 9.83 -8.21 13.50
C ASN A 567 8.91 -7.76 12.37
N THR A 568 8.74 -6.46 12.16
CA THR A 568 7.84 -5.91 11.13
C THR A 568 8.61 -5.28 9.98
N ILE A 569 9.55 -4.38 10.29
CA ILE A 569 10.29 -3.62 9.26
C ILE A 569 11.42 -4.48 8.67
N GLY A 570 12.13 -5.23 9.50
CA GLY A 570 13.14 -6.20 9.10
C GLY A 570 14.47 -5.58 8.65
N TYR A 571 14.62 -4.26 8.65
CA TYR A 571 15.86 -3.59 8.33
C TYR A 571 16.04 -2.29 9.14
N ARG A 572 17.30 -1.86 9.30
CA ARG A 572 17.67 -0.54 9.84
C ARG A 572 18.75 0.11 8.97
N VAL A 573 18.87 1.43 9.07
CA VAL A 573 19.91 2.20 8.38
C VAL A 573 20.75 2.91 9.42
N ARG A 574 22.07 2.77 9.34
CA ARG A 574 23.01 3.40 10.26
C ARG A 574 24.18 4.02 9.51
N ARG A 575 24.65 5.17 9.99
CA ARG A 575 25.96 5.70 9.59
C ARG A 575 27.01 5.17 10.56
N VAL A 576 27.93 4.35 10.06
CA VAL A 576 28.92 3.61 10.89
C VAL A 576 30.32 3.71 10.30
N SER A 577 31.33 3.43 11.13
CA SER A 577 32.70 3.20 10.63
C SER A 577 32.75 1.91 9.80
N VAL A 578 33.61 1.85 8.79
CA VAL A 578 33.78 0.65 7.95
C VAL A 578 34.13 -0.59 8.78
N GLU A 579 34.87 -0.40 9.88
CA GLU A 579 35.32 -1.46 10.79
C GLU A 579 34.23 -2.01 11.73
N GLU A 580 33.12 -1.29 11.91
CA GLU A 580 32.09 -1.60 12.91
C GLU A 580 31.20 -2.77 12.48
N LYS A 581 31.32 -3.94 13.12
CA LYS A 581 30.51 -5.12 12.75
C LYS A 581 29.05 -4.97 13.21
N PRO A 582 28.07 -5.51 12.46
CA PRO A 582 26.68 -5.58 12.91
C PRO A 582 26.56 -6.35 14.23
N GLU A 583 25.58 -5.94 15.03
CA GLU A 583 25.15 -6.65 16.24
C GLU A 583 24.57 -8.04 15.90
N GLU A 584 24.46 -8.91 16.90
CA GLU A 584 23.89 -10.25 16.74
C GLU A 584 22.46 -10.19 16.15
N GLY A 585 22.18 -11.05 15.15
CA GLY A 585 20.92 -11.07 14.41
C GLY A 585 20.87 -10.10 13.21
N TRP A 586 21.73 -9.09 13.15
CA TRP A 586 21.81 -8.16 12.02
C TRP A 586 22.84 -8.59 10.98
N ARG A 587 22.56 -8.39 9.68
CA ARG A 587 23.52 -8.62 8.59
C ARG A 587 23.60 -7.41 7.65
N ARG A 588 24.81 -7.02 7.23
CA ARG A 588 24.99 -5.95 6.24
C ARG A 588 24.48 -6.42 4.87
N ALA A 589 23.47 -5.74 4.33
CA ALA A 589 22.91 -6.00 3.02
C ALA A 589 23.43 -5.03 1.95
N TYR A 590 23.75 -3.79 2.35
CA TYR A 590 24.27 -2.75 1.46
C TYR A 590 25.10 -1.72 2.23
N GLU A 591 26.09 -1.15 1.55
CA GLU A 591 26.94 -0.09 2.08
C GLU A 591 27.18 0.98 1.01
N MET A 592 27.08 2.24 1.41
CA MET A 592 27.44 3.39 0.59
C MET A 592 28.52 4.20 1.30
N VAL A 593 29.67 4.40 0.66
CA VAL A 593 30.76 5.19 1.23
C VAL A 593 30.34 6.66 1.32
N MET A 594 30.30 7.20 2.55
CA MET A 594 29.91 8.57 2.82
C MET A 594 31.13 9.50 2.87
N THR A 595 32.16 9.08 3.60
CA THR A 595 33.40 9.85 3.75
C THR A 595 34.62 8.95 3.50
N ARG A 596 35.71 9.58 3.07
CA ARG A 596 37.01 8.94 2.90
C ARG A 596 38.03 9.61 3.80
N ASP A 597 39.04 8.87 4.23
CA ASP A 597 40.17 9.41 4.95
C ASP A 597 41.14 10.17 4.02
N GLU A 598 42.25 10.66 4.58
CA GLU A 598 43.27 11.42 3.85
C GLU A 598 43.98 10.60 2.76
N ASN A 599 43.97 9.26 2.88
CA ASN A 599 44.56 8.34 1.90
C ASN A 599 43.58 7.96 0.79
N GLY A 600 42.32 8.39 0.89
CA GLY A 600 41.25 8.06 -0.03
C GLY A 600 40.54 6.74 0.30
N ASP A 601 40.84 6.11 1.44
CA ASP A 601 40.18 4.89 1.88
C ASP A 601 38.82 5.21 2.52
N PRO A 602 37.79 4.35 2.33
CA PRO A 602 36.50 4.53 2.97
C PRO A 602 36.63 4.62 4.50
N LYS A 603 36.10 5.70 5.11
CA LYS A 603 36.14 5.91 6.56
C LYS A 603 34.79 5.62 7.21
N GLU A 604 33.74 6.24 6.68
CA GLU A 604 32.36 6.01 7.12
C GLU A 604 31.50 5.54 5.96
N VAL A 605 30.59 4.63 6.26
CA VAL A 605 29.60 4.12 5.35
C VAL A 605 28.20 4.35 5.91
N LEU A 606 27.27 4.56 5.01
CA LEU A 606 25.85 4.39 5.28
C LEU A 606 25.52 2.91 5.05
N ALA A 607 25.36 2.17 6.14
CA ALA A 607 25.08 0.74 6.14
C ALA A 607 23.58 0.48 6.26
N ILE A 608 23.08 -0.43 5.42
CA ILE A 608 21.75 -1.00 5.56
C ILE A 608 21.92 -2.40 6.13
N GLU A 609 21.37 -2.61 7.31
CA GLU A 609 21.42 -3.89 8.02
C GLU A 609 20.03 -4.52 8.03
N VAL A 610 19.95 -5.82 7.74
CA VAL A 610 18.71 -6.59 7.74
C VAL A 610 18.68 -7.57 8.91
N TRP A 611 17.52 -7.67 9.57
CA TRP A 611 17.33 -8.55 10.72
C TRP A 611 17.08 -9.98 10.24
N ARG A 612 17.85 -10.94 10.75
CA ARG A 612 17.75 -12.37 10.40
C ARG A 612 17.83 -13.24 11.65
N THR A 613 16.68 -13.74 12.07
CA THR A 613 16.53 -14.82 13.05
C THR A 613 15.53 -15.85 12.51
N GLY A 614 15.98 -17.08 12.21
CA GLY A 614 15.15 -18.16 11.64
C GLY A 614 14.74 -17.99 10.16
N ASP A 615 13.87 -18.90 9.66
CA ASP A 615 13.43 -19.13 8.25
C ASP A 615 12.81 -17.95 7.49
N ARG A 616 12.80 -16.73 8.02
CA ARG A 616 12.14 -15.58 7.39
C ARG A 616 13.12 -14.81 6.50
N GLN A 617 13.18 -15.16 5.21
CA GLN A 617 13.63 -14.24 4.16
C GLN A 617 12.51 -13.25 3.82
N GLN A 618 12.78 -11.94 3.92
CA GLN A 618 11.91 -10.93 3.31
C GLN A 618 12.23 -10.80 1.81
N GLU A 619 11.19 -10.66 1.00
CA GLU A 619 11.29 -10.77 -0.46
C GLU A 619 11.83 -9.47 -1.09
N GLY A 620 12.92 -9.55 -1.86
CA GLY A 620 13.61 -8.39 -2.48
C GLY A 620 15.07 -8.22 -2.04
N ASP A 621 15.50 -9.00 -1.04
CA ASP A 621 16.88 -9.05 -0.60
C ASP A 621 17.83 -9.52 -1.72
N PRO A 622 19.03 -8.94 -1.86
CA PRO A 622 20.12 -9.61 -2.56
C PRO A 622 20.34 -10.97 -1.90
N ALA A 623 20.07 -12.04 -2.64
CA ALA A 623 20.29 -13.40 -2.17
C ALA A 623 21.80 -13.64 -1.98
N ILE A 624 22.31 -13.35 -0.78
CA ILE A 624 23.57 -13.93 -0.31
C ILE A 624 23.22 -15.34 0.15
N ALA A 625 23.60 -16.34 -0.65
CA ALA A 625 23.37 -17.74 -0.32
C ALA A 625 24.28 -18.17 0.82
N ALA A 626 23.77 -19.05 1.71
CA ALA A 626 24.54 -19.58 2.82
C ALA A 626 25.65 -20.55 2.36
N ARG A 627 25.48 -21.18 1.18
CA ARG A 627 26.48 -22.02 0.49
C ARG A 627 26.46 -21.81 -1.02
N ASP A 628 27.56 -22.22 -1.66
CA ASP A 628 27.61 -22.33 -3.12
C ASP A 628 26.74 -23.52 -3.55
N TYR A 629 25.90 -23.34 -4.57
CA TYR A 629 24.97 -24.35 -5.05
C TYR A 629 25.12 -24.54 -6.55
N LEU A 630 25.21 -25.80 -6.99
CA LEU A 630 25.48 -26.12 -8.39
C LEU A 630 24.27 -25.76 -9.26
N LEU A 631 24.58 -25.40 -10.51
CA LEU A 631 23.58 -25.01 -11.48
C LEU A 631 22.68 -26.19 -11.84
N GLU A 632 23.24 -27.35 -12.14
CA GLU A 632 22.46 -28.54 -12.53
C GLU A 632 21.45 -28.98 -11.47
N ASP A 633 21.87 -29.06 -10.20
CA ASP A 633 20.98 -29.38 -9.08
C ASP A 633 19.81 -28.39 -9.00
N HIS A 634 20.10 -27.09 -9.09
CA HIS A 634 19.06 -26.06 -9.09
C HIS A 634 18.09 -26.20 -10.25
N LEU A 635 18.56 -26.48 -11.47
CA LEU A 635 17.68 -26.65 -12.63
C LEU A 635 16.72 -27.83 -12.43
N ASN A 636 17.21 -28.93 -11.86
CA ASN A 636 16.39 -30.11 -11.55
C ASN A 636 15.38 -29.81 -10.44
N ASP A 637 15.80 -29.14 -9.35
CA ASP A 637 14.90 -28.78 -8.25
C ASP A 637 13.75 -27.87 -8.71
N VAL A 638 14.07 -26.87 -9.54
CA VAL A 638 13.06 -25.95 -10.10
C VAL A 638 12.11 -26.69 -11.05
N ALA A 639 12.62 -27.62 -11.87
CA ALA A 639 11.80 -28.42 -12.76
C ALA A 639 10.77 -29.26 -11.99
N GLU A 640 11.19 -29.93 -10.91
CA GLU A 640 10.32 -30.76 -10.08
C GLU A 640 9.35 -29.94 -9.21
N GLU A 641 9.78 -28.80 -8.66
CA GLU A 641 8.84 -27.92 -7.95
C GLU A 641 7.81 -27.31 -8.91
N ALA A 642 8.20 -26.93 -10.14
CA ALA A 642 7.26 -26.44 -11.16
C ALA A 642 6.22 -27.51 -11.53
N ALA A 643 6.64 -28.78 -11.67
CA ALA A 643 5.73 -29.90 -11.88
C ALA A 643 4.80 -30.13 -10.68
N THR A 644 5.31 -29.96 -9.46
CA THR A 644 4.55 -30.08 -8.21
C THR A 644 3.49 -29.00 -8.08
N VAL A 645 3.83 -27.74 -8.36
CA VAL A 645 2.86 -26.61 -8.38
C VAL A 645 1.76 -26.89 -9.40
N ALA A 646 2.10 -27.33 -10.61
CA ALA A 646 1.13 -27.68 -11.64
C ALA A 646 0.19 -28.82 -11.19
N ALA A 647 0.72 -29.82 -10.48
CA ALA A 647 -0.06 -30.93 -9.93
C ALA A 647 -1.05 -30.48 -8.85
N ARG A 648 -0.63 -29.59 -7.93
CA ARG A 648 -1.49 -29.02 -6.88
C ARG A 648 -2.62 -28.17 -7.46
N LEU A 649 -2.36 -27.49 -8.58
CA LEU A 649 -3.36 -26.72 -9.33
C LEU A 649 -4.27 -27.61 -10.21
N HIS A 650 -4.08 -28.94 -10.18
CA HIS A 650 -4.80 -29.90 -11.00
C HIS A 650 -4.71 -29.63 -12.50
N LEU A 651 -3.56 -29.11 -12.96
CA LEU A 651 -3.32 -28.90 -14.38
C LEU A 651 -3.12 -30.24 -15.11
N PRO A 652 -3.57 -30.36 -16.38
CA PRO A 652 -3.35 -31.57 -17.18
C PRO A 652 -1.87 -31.91 -17.39
N GLU A 653 -1.57 -33.17 -17.70
CA GLU A 653 -0.18 -33.68 -17.76
C GLU A 653 0.72 -32.93 -18.77
N ASN A 654 0.18 -32.50 -19.90
CA ASN A 654 0.94 -31.72 -20.88
C ASN A 654 1.41 -30.37 -20.29
N TRP A 655 0.57 -29.70 -19.50
CA TRP A 655 0.93 -28.45 -18.80
C TRP A 655 1.99 -28.66 -17.72
N ARG A 656 1.91 -29.79 -17.00
CA ARG A 656 2.96 -30.19 -16.06
C ARG A 656 4.30 -30.34 -16.76
N ASN A 657 4.34 -30.96 -17.93
CA ASN A 657 5.56 -31.12 -18.72
C ASN A 657 6.09 -29.79 -19.26
N ILE A 658 5.22 -28.90 -19.72
CA ILE A 658 5.60 -27.53 -20.14
C ILE A 658 6.30 -26.78 -19.01
N LEU A 659 5.71 -26.77 -17.81
CA LEU A 659 6.27 -26.06 -16.65
C LEU A 659 7.57 -26.71 -16.16
N ARG A 660 7.66 -28.05 -16.16
CA ARG A 660 8.88 -28.79 -15.82
C ARG A 660 10.03 -28.42 -16.77
N LEU A 661 9.80 -28.46 -18.08
CA LEU A 661 10.81 -28.11 -19.08
C LEU A 661 11.21 -26.64 -18.99
N ALA A 662 10.25 -25.73 -18.79
CA ALA A 662 10.57 -24.32 -18.58
C ALA A 662 11.44 -24.12 -17.32
N GLY A 663 11.14 -24.84 -16.23
CA GLY A 663 11.93 -24.89 -15.00
C GLY A 663 13.37 -25.34 -15.24
N PHE A 664 13.57 -26.43 -15.98
CA PHE A 664 14.90 -26.94 -16.29
C PHE A 664 15.72 -25.96 -17.15
N TRP A 665 15.09 -25.26 -18.10
CA TRP A 665 15.82 -24.40 -19.04
C TRP A 665 16.01 -22.95 -18.57
N HIS A 666 15.28 -22.47 -17.56
CA HIS A 666 15.22 -21.04 -17.24
C HIS A 666 16.59 -20.40 -16.97
N ASP A 667 17.50 -21.13 -16.34
CA ASP A 667 18.76 -20.61 -15.79
C ASP A 667 20.03 -21.13 -16.47
N VAL A 668 19.92 -21.91 -17.55
CA VAL A 668 21.06 -22.47 -18.29
C VAL A 668 22.05 -21.39 -18.76
N GLY A 669 21.58 -20.17 -19.02
CA GLY A 669 22.42 -19.01 -19.34
C GLY A 669 23.35 -18.56 -18.21
N LYS A 670 23.14 -19.00 -16.96
CA LYS A 670 24.12 -18.77 -15.89
C LYS A 670 25.46 -19.47 -16.16
N ASN A 671 25.48 -20.47 -17.04
CA ASN A 671 26.71 -21.16 -17.48
C ASN A 671 27.64 -20.30 -18.39
N ARG A 672 27.42 -18.99 -18.48
CA ARG A 672 28.39 -18.07 -19.11
C ARG A 672 29.47 -17.70 -18.10
N THR A 673 30.74 -17.77 -18.49
CA THR A 673 31.87 -17.41 -17.60
C THR A 673 31.73 -16.01 -17.02
N GLN A 674 31.29 -15.03 -17.81
CA GLN A 674 31.06 -13.67 -17.33
C GLN A 674 29.96 -13.58 -16.25
N TRP A 675 28.94 -14.45 -16.30
CA TRP A 675 27.93 -14.53 -15.25
C TRP A 675 28.52 -15.10 -13.97
N GLN A 676 29.27 -16.19 -14.09
CA GLN A 676 29.94 -16.84 -12.96
C GLN A 676 30.96 -15.92 -12.29
N LEU A 677 31.70 -15.12 -13.08
CA LEU A 677 32.60 -14.07 -12.56
C LEU A 677 31.82 -12.95 -11.85
N ALA A 678 30.70 -12.50 -12.41
CA ALA A 678 29.82 -11.51 -11.79
C ALA A 678 29.21 -12.05 -10.49
N ALA A 679 28.90 -13.35 -10.42
CA ALA A 679 28.43 -14.03 -9.23
C ALA A 679 29.54 -14.36 -8.22
N SER A 680 30.80 -14.00 -8.48
CA SER A 680 31.92 -14.36 -7.60
C SER A 680 32.03 -15.88 -7.37
N ALA A 681 31.72 -16.69 -8.38
CA ALA A 681 31.82 -18.15 -8.31
C ALA A 681 33.27 -18.60 -8.06
N PRO A 682 33.49 -19.69 -7.32
CA PRO A 682 34.83 -20.20 -6.98
C PRO A 682 35.49 -20.91 -8.17
N LEU A 683 35.89 -20.13 -9.19
CA LEU A 683 36.47 -20.63 -10.43
C LEU A 683 38.00 -20.69 -10.39
N ASN A 684 38.57 -21.77 -10.93
CA ASN A 684 40.00 -21.92 -11.19
C ASN A 684 40.46 -21.12 -12.43
N ASN A 685 41.77 -20.99 -12.64
CA ASN A 685 42.35 -20.19 -13.72
C ASN A 685 41.89 -20.64 -15.13
N ARG A 686 41.74 -21.95 -15.36
CA ARG A 686 41.27 -22.48 -16.65
C ARG A 686 39.81 -22.10 -16.89
N GLN A 687 38.96 -22.23 -15.87
CA GLN A 687 37.54 -21.87 -15.92
C GLN A 687 37.36 -20.37 -16.16
N ARG A 688 38.19 -19.51 -15.55
CA ARG A 688 38.15 -18.05 -15.76
C ARG A 688 38.45 -17.62 -17.20
N LEU A 689 39.16 -18.45 -17.97
CA LEU A 689 39.50 -18.21 -19.38
C LEU A 689 38.50 -18.87 -20.35
N ALA A 690 37.69 -19.81 -19.88
CA ALA A 690 36.66 -20.45 -20.70
C ALA A 690 35.59 -19.42 -21.09
N ARG A 691 34.87 -19.65 -22.20
CA ARG A 691 33.71 -18.81 -22.58
C ARG A 691 32.39 -19.33 -21.95
N ARG A 692 32.34 -20.63 -21.72
CA ARG A 692 31.24 -21.39 -21.12
C ARG A 692 31.87 -22.46 -20.21
N LEU A 693 31.24 -22.77 -19.09
CA LEU A 693 31.71 -23.83 -18.19
C LEU A 693 31.01 -25.16 -18.50
N ASP A 694 31.55 -26.26 -17.99
CA ASP A 694 30.84 -27.56 -18.02
C ASP A 694 29.69 -27.52 -17.00
N ASN A 695 28.59 -28.23 -17.27
CA ASN A 695 27.37 -28.15 -16.46
C ASN A 695 27.60 -28.53 -14.98
N ASP A 696 28.53 -29.46 -14.72
CA ASP A 696 28.92 -29.94 -13.39
C ASP A 696 29.73 -28.92 -12.55
N VAL A 697 30.19 -27.82 -13.16
CA VAL A 697 31.07 -26.82 -12.49
C VAL A 697 30.53 -25.38 -12.55
N ALA A 698 29.30 -25.20 -13.01
CA ALA A 698 28.61 -23.91 -12.98
C ALA A 698 27.77 -23.79 -11.70
N TYR A 699 27.65 -22.58 -11.16
CA TYR A 699 26.92 -22.31 -9.92
C TYR A 699 25.65 -21.50 -10.19
N ALA A 700 24.54 -21.91 -9.58
CA ALA A 700 23.29 -21.14 -9.58
C ALA A 700 23.30 -20.01 -8.53
N LYS A 701 23.92 -20.29 -7.38
CA LYS A 701 24.02 -19.40 -6.21
C LYS A 701 25.41 -19.51 -5.60
N THR A 702 25.91 -18.41 -5.04
CA THR A 702 27.27 -18.28 -4.51
C THR A 702 27.28 -17.44 -3.22
N ARG A 703 28.31 -17.63 -2.38
CA ARG A 703 28.50 -16.87 -1.13
C ARG A 703 29.01 -15.44 -1.33
N GLY A 704 29.73 -15.21 -2.43
CA GLY A 704 30.43 -13.95 -2.68
C GLY A 704 29.49 -12.81 -3.10
N PRO A 705 29.92 -11.54 -2.94
CA PRO A 705 29.11 -10.40 -3.36
C PRO A 705 28.90 -10.43 -4.88
N PHE A 706 27.68 -10.12 -5.31
CA PHE A 706 27.35 -10.00 -6.73
C PHE A 706 27.96 -8.71 -7.31
N ARG A 707 28.55 -8.80 -8.52
CA ARG A 707 29.26 -7.70 -9.21
C ARG A 707 28.62 -7.42 -10.58
N PRO A 708 27.47 -6.69 -10.62
CA PRO A 708 26.70 -6.46 -11.84
C PRO A 708 27.49 -5.82 -12.99
N ALA A 709 28.48 -4.99 -12.67
CA ALA A 709 29.30 -4.29 -13.67
C ALA A 709 30.01 -5.24 -14.66
N LEU A 710 30.33 -6.46 -14.23
CA LEU A 710 31.01 -7.47 -15.06
C LEU A 710 30.10 -8.09 -16.14
N LEU A 711 28.78 -7.94 -16.03
CA LEU A 711 27.85 -8.51 -17.00
C LEU A 711 27.86 -7.76 -18.34
N GLY A 712 28.30 -6.50 -18.37
CA GLY A 712 28.29 -5.68 -19.60
C GLY A 712 26.90 -5.50 -20.21
N GLY A 713 25.83 -5.82 -19.46
CA GLY A 713 24.46 -5.83 -19.95
C GLY A 713 23.88 -7.19 -20.36
N TYR A 714 24.66 -8.26 -20.22
CA TYR A 714 24.18 -9.62 -20.39
C TYR A 714 23.10 -9.99 -19.37
N ARG A 715 22.14 -10.79 -19.82
CA ARG A 715 21.05 -11.37 -19.04
C ARG A 715 21.09 -12.89 -19.23
N HIS A 716 21.07 -13.66 -18.15
CA HIS A 716 21.15 -15.12 -18.24
C HIS A 716 19.91 -15.68 -18.95
N GLU A 717 18.74 -15.06 -18.78
CA GLU A 717 17.48 -15.44 -19.43
C GLU A 717 17.59 -15.40 -20.96
N PHE A 718 18.35 -14.45 -21.49
CA PHE A 718 18.62 -14.37 -22.92
C PHE A 718 19.55 -15.50 -23.37
N GLY A 719 20.57 -15.83 -22.57
CA GLY A 719 21.43 -16.99 -22.85
C GLY A 719 20.68 -18.32 -22.78
N SER A 720 19.81 -18.48 -21.79
CA SER A 720 18.91 -19.63 -21.62
C SER A 720 17.99 -19.81 -22.82
N LEU A 721 17.35 -18.71 -23.26
CA LEU A 721 16.50 -18.70 -24.46
C LEU A 721 17.27 -19.17 -25.70
N VAL A 722 18.48 -18.64 -25.93
CA VAL A 722 19.30 -18.97 -27.10
C VAL A 722 19.78 -20.41 -27.10
N ASP A 723 20.05 -20.98 -25.93
CA ASP A 723 20.46 -22.37 -25.79
C ASP A 723 19.26 -23.31 -25.98
N ALA A 724 18.14 -23.03 -25.32
CA ALA A 724 16.91 -23.82 -25.44
C ALA A 724 16.35 -23.83 -26.88
N GLU A 725 16.47 -22.73 -27.64
CA GLU A 725 16.00 -22.69 -29.05
C GLU A 725 16.76 -23.67 -29.97
N LYS A 726 17.96 -24.15 -29.56
CA LYS A 726 18.77 -25.10 -30.35
C LYS A 726 18.62 -26.54 -29.90
N ASP A 727 17.96 -26.78 -28.78
CA ASP A 727 17.86 -28.09 -28.18
C ASP A 727 16.95 -29.02 -29.01
N GLU A 728 17.35 -30.29 -29.14
CA GLU A 728 16.63 -31.28 -29.95
C GLU A 728 15.29 -31.67 -29.32
N GLN A 729 15.22 -31.72 -27.98
CA GLN A 729 13.98 -31.99 -27.26
C GLN A 729 13.00 -30.84 -27.46
N MET A 730 13.47 -29.59 -27.40
CA MET A 730 12.65 -28.41 -27.74
C MET A 730 12.16 -28.42 -29.19
N ALA A 731 12.99 -28.85 -30.14
CA ALA A 731 12.63 -28.93 -31.54
C ALA A 731 11.54 -29.98 -31.83
N ALA A 732 11.47 -31.04 -31.02
CA ALA A 732 10.50 -32.13 -31.15
C ALA A 732 9.10 -31.81 -30.59
N LEU A 733 8.96 -30.74 -29.79
CA LEU A 733 7.68 -30.34 -29.19
C LEU A 733 6.74 -29.69 -30.21
N PRO A 734 5.41 -29.77 -30.00
CA PRO A 734 4.44 -28.97 -30.74
C PRO A 734 4.80 -27.47 -30.68
N GLU A 735 4.60 -26.75 -31.78
CA GLU A 735 5.03 -25.34 -31.90
C GLU A 735 4.48 -24.47 -30.77
N ASP A 736 3.21 -24.67 -30.42
CA ASP A 736 2.50 -23.96 -29.36
C ASP A 736 3.09 -24.20 -27.96
N GLU A 737 3.49 -25.44 -27.65
CA GLU A 737 4.11 -25.78 -26.37
C GLU A 737 5.54 -25.23 -26.30
N ARG A 738 6.30 -25.41 -27.39
CA ARG A 738 7.65 -24.86 -27.54
C ARG A 738 7.67 -23.35 -27.37
N ASP A 739 6.75 -22.63 -28.01
CA ASP A 739 6.67 -21.18 -27.88
C ASP A 739 6.36 -20.77 -26.45
N LEU A 740 5.43 -21.45 -25.76
CA LEU A 740 5.17 -21.14 -24.36
C LEU A 740 6.41 -21.36 -23.49
N ILE A 741 7.10 -22.49 -23.62
CA ILE A 741 8.30 -22.80 -22.82
C ILE A 741 9.40 -21.76 -23.04
N LEU A 742 9.72 -21.45 -24.30
CA LEU A 742 10.75 -20.45 -24.64
C LEU A 742 10.40 -19.05 -24.11
N HIS A 743 9.10 -18.71 -24.05
CA HIS A 743 8.65 -17.46 -23.45
C HIS A 743 8.84 -17.45 -21.93
N LEU A 744 8.40 -18.50 -21.24
CA LEU A 744 8.56 -18.63 -19.79
C LEU A 744 10.04 -18.53 -19.37
N VAL A 745 10.93 -19.20 -20.12
CA VAL A 745 12.38 -19.11 -19.95
C VAL A 745 12.88 -17.67 -20.12
N ALA A 746 12.42 -16.92 -21.12
CA ALA A 746 12.86 -15.55 -21.36
C ALA A 746 12.27 -14.52 -20.37
N ALA A 747 11.09 -14.80 -19.81
CA ALA A 747 10.29 -13.84 -19.05
C ALA A 747 10.37 -13.98 -17.53
N HIS A 748 11.09 -14.98 -16.98
CA HIS A 748 11.07 -15.27 -15.53
C HIS A 748 11.67 -14.18 -14.60
N HIS A 749 12.30 -13.13 -15.14
CA HIS A 749 12.63 -11.90 -14.39
C HIS A 749 11.89 -10.65 -14.91
N GLY A 750 10.80 -10.86 -15.66
CA GLY A 750 9.92 -9.84 -16.21
C GLY A 750 10.45 -9.11 -17.45
N HIS A 751 11.41 -9.72 -18.14
CA HIS A 751 11.79 -9.35 -19.51
C HIS A 751 10.89 -10.07 -20.54
N ALA A 752 11.14 -9.86 -21.83
CA ALA A 752 10.37 -10.46 -22.93
C ALA A 752 8.86 -10.13 -22.92
N ARG A 753 8.46 -9.03 -22.26
CA ARG A 753 7.10 -8.47 -22.28
C ARG A 753 7.06 -7.03 -22.80
N PRO A 754 7.35 -6.76 -24.08
CA PRO A 754 7.79 -7.70 -25.10
C PRO A 754 9.33 -7.78 -25.23
N LEU A 755 10.09 -6.92 -24.56
CA LEU A 755 11.52 -6.74 -24.85
C LEU A 755 12.43 -7.46 -23.87
N ILE A 756 13.47 -8.06 -24.43
CA ILE A 756 14.64 -8.58 -23.72
C ILE A 756 15.90 -8.01 -24.38
N ARG A 757 16.94 -7.73 -23.58
CA ARG A 757 18.18 -7.16 -24.11
C ARG A 757 18.90 -8.18 -25.00
N ALA A 758 19.13 -7.80 -26.25
CA ALA A 758 19.76 -8.64 -27.27
C ALA A 758 21.28 -8.70 -27.09
N MET A 759 21.76 -9.45 -26.09
CA MET A 759 23.19 -9.58 -25.81
C MET A 759 23.51 -10.98 -25.26
N ASP A 760 24.40 -11.71 -25.95
CA ASP A 760 25.00 -12.95 -25.48
C ASP A 760 26.49 -12.95 -25.91
N PRO A 761 27.46 -13.10 -24.99
CA PRO A 761 28.88 -13.13 -25.31
C PRO A 761 29.28 -14.25 -26.26
N LEU A 762 28.46 -15.30 -26.38
CA LEU A 762 28.74 -16.45 -27.26
C LEU A 762 28.27 -16.22 -28.70
N HIS A 763 27.53 -15.15 -28.98
CA HIS A 763 26.87 -14.95 -30.27
C HIS A 763 27.09 -13.53 -30.82
N PRO A 764 27.16 -13.37 -32.16
CA PRO A 764 27.29 -12.05 -32.77
C PRO A 764 26.01 -11.22 -32.56
N PRO A 765 26.12 -9.87 -32.52
CA PRO A 765 24.96 -8.99 -32.30
C PRO A 765 23.79 -9.21 -33.27
N SER A 766 24.05 -9.54 -34.54
CA SER A 766 23.00 -9.82 -35.53
C SER A 766 22.11 -11.00 -35.14
N ARG A 767 22.71 -12.08 -34.62
CA ARG A 767 21.99 -13.26 -34.14
C ARG A 767 21.23 -12.95 -32.85
N ALA A 768 21.85 -12.20 -31.94
CA ALA A 768 21.19 -11.77 -30.71
C ALA A 768 19.95 -10.91 -31.00
N ASN A 769 20.06 -9.97 -31.95
CA ASN A 769 18.94 -9.12 -32.38
C ASN A 769 17.79 -9.95 -32.98
N ALA A 770 18.11 -10.92 -33.84
CA ALA A 770 17.10 -11.81 -34.42
C ALA A 770 16.37 -12.65 -33.35
N CYS A 771 17.08 -13.18 -32.36
CA CYS A 771 16.48 -13.91 -31.25
C CYS A 771 15.57 -13.02 -30.38
N ALA A 772 16.01 -11.81 -30.04
CA ALA A 772 15.19 -10.86 -29.30
C ALA A 772 13.93 -10.43 -30.07
N GLN A 773 14.02 -10.27 -31.40
CA GLN A 773 12.85 -10.01 -32.25
C GLN A 773 11.86 -11.17 -32.23
N LYS A 774 12.33 -12.43 -32.32
CA LYS A 774 11.47 -13.61 -32.19
C LYS A 774 10.78 -13.66 -30.82
N ALA A 775 11.49 -13.32 -29.75
CA ALA A 775 10.92 -13.26 -28.41
C ALA A 775 9.77 -12.24 -28.32
N ALA A 776 9.94 -11.04 -28.90
CA ALA A 776 8.88 -10.03 -28.93
C ALA A 776 7.64 -10.49 -29.73
N LEU A 777 7.84 -11.13 -30.88
CA LEU A 777 6.74 -11.68 -31.69
C LEU A 777 6.03 -12.84 -31.00
N ARG A 778 6.78 -13.68 -30.29
CA ARG A 778 6.25 -14.79 -29.48
C ARG A 778 5.38 -14.29 -28.34
N PHE A 779 5.83 -13.26 -27.61
CA PHE A 779 5.02 -12.61 -26.58
C PHE A 779 3.68 -12.13 -27.15
N ALA A 780 3.67 -11.45 -28.30
CA ALA A 780 2.43 -10.99 -28.93
C ALA A 780 1.46 -12.14 -29.27
N ARG A 781 1.97 -13.27 -29.79
CA ARG A 781 1.16 -14.47 -30.07
C ARG A 781 0.58 -15.08 -28.79
N LEU A 782 1.41 -15.28 -27.77
CA LEU A 782 1.00 -15.91 -26.51
C LEU A 782 0.06 -15.01 -25.71
N GLN A 783 0.24 -13.69 -25.76
CA GLN A 783 -0.66 -12.74 -25.11
C GLN A 783 -2.05 -12.77 -25.75
N LYS A 784 -2.13 -12.90 -27.08
CA LYS A 784 -3.41 -13.08 -27.78
C LYS A 784 -4.09 -14.41 -27.42
N ARG A 785 -3.30 -15.46 -27.18
CA ARG A 785 -3.81 -16.78 -26.81
C ARG A 785 -4.31 -16.83 -25.36
N PHE A 786 -3.47 -16.45 -24.40
CA PHE A 786 -3.79 -16.61 -22.97
C PHE A 786 -4.42 -15.38 -22.33
N GLY A 787 -4.50 -14.27 -23.06
CA GLY A 787 -4.83 -12.97 -22.49
C GLY A 787 -3.69 -12.40 -21.64
N PRO A 788 -3.79 -11.12 -21.23
CA PRO A 788 -2.74 -10.43 -20.48
C PRO A 788 -2.48 -11.08 -19.11
N TRP A 789 -3.54 -11.41 -18.36
CA TRP A 789 -3.45 -12.04 -17.04
C TRP A 789 -3.07 -13.53 -17.12
N GLY A 790 -3.60 -14.29 -18.07
CA GLY A 790 -3.30 -15.71 -18.21
C GLY A 790 -1.84 -15.99 -18.53
N LEU A 791 -1.24 -15.25 -19.47
CA LEU A 791 0.18 -15.38 -19.75
C LEU A 791 1.03 -14.99 -18.53
N ALA A 792 0.63 -13.94 -17.82
CA ALA A 792 1.31 -13.52 -16.59
C ALA A 792 1.22 -14.54 -15.47
N TRP A 793 0.13 -15.29 -15.39
CA TRP A 793 -0.05 -16.34 -14.42
C TRP A 793 0.86 -17.53 -14.69
N LEU A 794 0.98 -17.97 -15.94
CA LEU A 794 1.93 -19.02 -16.31
C LEU A 794 3.39 -18.62 -15.98
N GLU A 795 3.75 -17.36 -16.21
CA GLU A 795 5.05 -16.82 -15.78
C GLU A 795 5.20 -16.81 -14.26
N ALA A 796 4.16 -16.46 -13.51
CA ALA A 796 4.18 -16.44 -12.06
C ALA A 796 4.38 -17.83 -11.45
N LEU A 797 3.81 -18.89 -12.05
CA LEU A 797 3.99 -20.28 -11.59
C LEU A 797 5.47 -20.70 -11.65
N LEU A 798 6.15 -20.45 -12.77
CA LEU A 798 7.57 -20.76 -12.92
C LEU A 798 8.42 -19.99 -11.91
N ARG A 799 8.11 -18.70 -11.71
CA ARG A 799 8.86 -17.85 -10.77
C ARG A 799 8.67 -18.26 -9.32
N ALA A 800 7.48 -18.72 -8.95
CA ALA A 800 7.23 -19.27 -7.63
C ALA A 800 8.03 -20.55 -7.40
N ALA A 801 8.11 -21.43 -8.41
CA ALA A 801 8.92 -22.65 -8.34
C ALA A 801 10.43 -22.35 -8.15
N ASP A 802 11.01 -21.43 -8.94
CA ASP A 802 12.41 -20.97 -8.78
C ASP A 802 12.68 -20.46 -7.36
N ARG A 803 11.80 -19.59 -6.85
CA ARG A 803 11.92 -19.03 -5.51
C ARG A 803 11.88 -20.09 -4.43
N LYS A 804 10.94 -21.04 -4.54
CA LYS A 804 10.76 -22.08 -3.52
C LYS A 804 11.93 -23.07 -3.51
N ALA A 805 12.41 -23.49 -4.68
CA ALA A 805 13.63 -24.28 -4.78
C ALA A 805 14.83 -23.52 -4.20
N SER A 806 14.96 -22.21 -4.51
CA SER A 806 16.00 -21.35 -3.96
C SER A 806 15.94 -21.24 -2.42
N ALA A 807 14.75 -21.21 -1.83
CA ALA A 807 14.54 -21.10 -0.38
C ALA A 807 14.84 -22.41 0.36
N ALA A 808 14.55 -23.57 -0.24
CA ALA A 808 14.86 -24.87 0.33
C ALA A 808 16.37 -25.05 0.59
N ILE A 809 17.21 -24.55 -0.32
CA ILE A 809 18.68 -24.57 -0.18
C ILE A 809 19.14 -23.89 1.12
N THR A 810 18.41 -22.89 1.61
CA THR A 810 18.75 -22.15 2.83
C THR A 810 18.20 -22.77 4.13
N ALA A 811 17.19 -23.65 4.07
CA ALA A 811 16.55 -24.25 5.24
C ALA A 811 17.32 -25.46 5.79
N ASP A 812 17.93 -26.28 4.91
CA ASP A 812 18.72 -27.47 5.29
C ASP A 812 19.93 -27.16 6.21
N ASP A 813 20.38 -25.90 6.25
CA ASP A 813 21.45 -25.43 7.14
C ASP A 813 21.02 -25.36 8.62
N VAL A 814 19.74 -25.11 8.92
CA VAL A 814 19.24 -24.94 10.30
C VAL A 814 19.08 -26.29 11.01
N GLU A 815 18.74 -27.35 10.28
CA GLU A 815 18.65 -28.69 10.82
C GLU A 815 20.03 -29.34 10.99
N SER A 816 20.97 -29.11 10.08
CA SER A 816 22.33 -29.66 10.18
C SER A 816 23.17 -29.03 11.30
N THR A 817 22.97 -27.75 11.64
CA THR A 817 23.62 -27.11 12.80
C THR A 817 23.02 -27.48 14.17
N ARG A 818 21.84 -28.10 14.21
CA ARG A 818 21.24 -28.62 15.46
C ARG A 818 21.72 -30.04 15.82
N LEU A 819 22.53 -30.67 14.97
CA LEU A 819 22.94 -32.07 15.09
C LEU A 819 24.45 -32.27 15.27
N GLU A 820 25.20 -31.26 15.74
CA GLU A 820 26.53 -31.54 16.31
C GLU A 820 26.39 -31.99 17.78
N PRO A 821 26.75 -33.24 18.13
CA PRO A 821 26.82 -33.65 19.52
C PRO A 821 27.98 -32.89 20.19
N GLN A 822 27.71 -32.25 21.33
CA GLN A 822 28.78 -31.85 22.24
C GLN A 822 29.59 -33.09 22.61
N GLU A 823 30.76 -33.26 21.99
CA GLU A 823 31.78 -34.17 22.49
C GLU A 823 32.23 -33.64 23.85
N ALA A 824 31.84 -34.37 24.89
CA ALA A 824 32.36 -34.17 26.23
C ALA A 824 33.86 -34.50 26.25
N SER A 825 34.71 -33.48 26.30
CA SER A 825 36.11 -33.65 26.68
C SER A 825 36.19 -33.80 28.20
N HIS A 826 36.35 -35.04 28.67
CA HIS A 826 37.08 -35.32 29.90
C HIS A 826 38.58 -35.10 29.64
N GLY A 827 39.20 -34.26 30.45
CA GLY A 827 40.63 -33.95 30.44
C GLY A 827 40.92 -32.74 31.32
#